data_AF-A0A850GEL6-F1
#
_entry.id   AF-A0A850GEL6-F1
#
_cell.length_a   1.000
_cell.length_b   1.000
_cell.length_c   1.000
_cell.angle_alpha   90.00
_cell.angle_beta   90.00
_cell.angle_gamma   90.00
#
_symmetry.space_group_name_H-M   'P 1'
#
loop_
_entity.id
_entity.type
_entity.pdbx_description
1 polymer ?
#
loop_
_entity_poly.entity_id
_entity_poly.type
_entity_poly.pdbx_seq_one_letter_code
_entity_poly.pdbx_strand_id
1 'polypeptide(L)'
;MPALTPSETSAQGRTSRTLEVPAVLVGVGAFGGQIAQRLRSERDQALTLDGLDPNGDDGLGLVLAPLDGVALDGVLDDVAPVSAEAANADADADADADADSGVDSRDGSSDGSRPDRPSDNRPADNSSSNSLDGSGGRPTSAQQPAPGRPSRDSSKPQRPASALADADIPGVAEQVLVAVRRALAHTRMVYVRDATASENQTRLTVLVFADLGEAAVREVLEPLLAAIQRKLLAELGPIFEAFRTGQDRNAVILPLLTMPHPPSTPEGPAVVAAVRELVGAVAETPPRRRAISQLYLIEDVAEFSVLSPEELGQCVRNFATLLLYADLGAEGGADLVARLLHGDQPEEPLATFVCAVAELPRTKLAAYGRDRVALELLDAVRDTPRLDATLSEADALEEIEARAFDPGDQAEKDVRAVLERYAPSFESEPPPRWYEPSELVGERYGPDHGDPSRSEPQPPAPAPSGWLEARMREIESTWRLLQRKRFDDVVARDRAAVEQWRDELLDKLRKRVDRELWTDPSPQSLRRTEELVSKLRRAFAEQLDDAVRERDAARPAPAPDFEALRSAHARALDAARARPDPPRMLLWGLLTLGATLLFVPSVLRMFADAVAMNPARWYQPLFTEKAWLTSLLLGLLGIGGWLAWVLSRAHLRLLAALDGMWASLRDTLSGPRGSVLEYFTTRLRLSRAIARVESLLAVCAALDADAQTLLLTDKAARRAAGDLREHLRELGVQPGSKSGRGDARERDDIGGLLGRGGETLVEPFVGERGAREIVDALLPEGRESRIHDVLARLAEHYGRGGRWREELPFADLERLRRAAERLAEPIARWDPFAGVDRAGETAERLTAFVRRQRRSLRGALNFSGYEDLDQSGISRPLRSGGEAIVPRPALAMVRDQAEAEAEQLALRPGIEPDRAYYAVVATGIAIAAVASLRPRDETQG
;
A
#
# COMPACT_ATOMS: atom_id res chain seq x y z
N MET A 1 35.79 22.64 34.75
CA MET A 1 34.44 22.50 35.31
C MET A 1 33.66 23.74 34.94
N PRO A 2 32.68 23.64 34.02
CA PRO A 2 31.94 24.80 33.53
C PRO A 2 30.81 25.18 34.48
N ALA A 3 30.52 26.47 34.51
CA ALA A 3 29.50 27.12 35.30
C ALA A 3 28.08 26.75 34.82
N LEU A 4 27.20 26.52 35.79
CA LEU A 4 25.76 26.39 35.60
C LEU A 4 25.18 27.76 35.20
N THR A 5 24.63 27.86 34.00
CA THR A 5 23.69 28.93 33.61
C THR A 5 22.26 28.46 33.91
N PRO A 6 21.41 29.31 34.52
CA PRO A 6 20.05 28.93 34.87
C PRO A 6 19.18 28.81 33.61
N SER A 7 18.44 27.71 33.56
CA SER A 7 17.40 27.40 32.57
C SER A 7 16.17 28.28 32.80
N GLU A 8 16.19 29.50 32.26
CA GLU A 8 15.00 30.35 32.10
C GLU A 8 14.69 30.46 30.59
N THR A 9 13.89 29.55 30.03
CA THR A 9 13.27 29.74 28.69
C THR A 9 12.18 28.73 28.30
N SER A 10 11.67 27.86 29.18
CA SER A 10 10.71 26.81 28.75
C SER A 10 9.26 26.96 29.22
N ALA A 11 8.93 27.96 30.03
CA ALA A 11 7.56 28.12 30.57
C ALA A 11 6.73 29.24 29.89
N GLN A 12 7.37 30.27 29.33
CA GLN A 12 6.65 31.43 28.76
C GLN A 12 6.20 31.29 27.30
N GLY A 13 6.61 30.23 26.59
CA GLY A 13 6.23 30.01 25.18
C GLY A 13 4.99 29.14 24.95
N ARG A 14 4.42 28.53 26.00
CA ARG A 14 3.36 27.50 25.86
C ARG A 14 1.92 28.04 25.92
N THR A 15 1.70 29.30 26.26
CA THR A 15 0.37 29.85 26.57
C THR A 15 -0.28 30.63 25.42
N SER A 16 0.45 30.91 24.34
CA SER A 16 0.06 31.93 23.34
C SER A 16 -1.13 31.59 22.43
N ARG A 17 -1.63 30.33 22.39
CA ARG A 17 -2.65 29.92 21.40
C ARG A 17 -3.80 29.08 21.96
N THR A 18 -3.73 28.65 23.22
CA THR A 18 -4.93 28.27 23.95
C THR A 18 -5.73 29.53 24.20
N LEU A 19 -7.01 29.57 23.81
CA LEU A 19 -7.88 30.72 24.09
C LEU A 19 -7.73 31.14 25.56
N GLU A 20 -7.28 32.36 25.81
CA GLU A 20 -7.21 32.89 27.18
C GLU A 20 -8.62 33.18 27.72
N VAL A 21 -9.58 33.40 26.79
CA VAL A 21 -10.99 33.66 27.08
C VAL A 21 -11.85 32.53 26.48
N PRO A 22 -12.58 31.76 27.32
CA PRO A 22 -13.66 30.88 26.87
C PRO A 22 -14.60 31.57 25.87
N ALA A 23 -14.78 30.96 24.70
CA ALA A 23 -15.60 31.53 23.64
C ALA A 23 -16.52 30.49 23.00
N VAL A 24 -17.67 30.92 22.49
CA VAL A 24 -18.58 30.07 21.73
C VAL A 24 -18.95 30.76 20.42
N LEU A 25 -18.75 30.06 19.30
CA LEU A 25 -19.16 30.48 17.97
C LEU A 25 -20.57 29.96 17.69
N VAL A 26 -21.47 30.85 17.30
CA VAL A 26 -22.86 30.52 16.95
C VAL A 26 -23.10 30.96 15.50
N GLY A 27 -23.19 30.00 14.58
CA GLY A 27 -23.51 30.29 13.18
C GLY A 27 -25.00 30.16 12.92
N VAL A 28 -25.67 31.23 12.50
CA VAL A 28 -27.10 31.25 12.15
C VAL A 28 -27.26 31.40 10.64
N GLY A 29 -28.06 30.52 10.03
CA GLY A 29 -28.23 30.51 8.57
C GLY A 29 -27.01 29.99 7.82
N ALA A 30 -27.00 30.16 6.50
CA ALA A 30 -25.95 29.62 5.63
C ALA A 30 -24.63 30.39 5.79
N PHE A 31 -24.68 31.72 5.74
CA PHE A 31 -23.51 32.58 5.91
C PHE A 31 -22.87 32.38 7.29
N GLY A 32 -23.68 32.46 8.36
CA GLY A 32 -23.20 32.33 9.72
C GLY A 32 -22.55 30.97 10.00
N GLY A 33 -23.14 29.90 9.46
CA GLY A 33 -22.60 28.55 9.58
C GLY A 33 -21.22 28.40 8.93
N GLN A 34 -21.04 28.93 7.71
CA GLN A 34 -19.76 28.88 6.98
C GLN A 34 -18.64 29.62 7.73
N ILE A 35 -18.93 30.81 8.26
CA ILE A 35 -17.93 31.60 9.01
C ILE A 35 -17.53 30.89 10.31
N ALA A 36 -18.51 30.39 11.08
CA ALA A 36 -18.24 29.72 12.35
C ALA A 36 -17.42 28.42 12.16
N GLN A 37 -17.75 27.62 11.13
CA GLN A 37 -16.98 26.43 10.78
C GLN A 37 -15.56 26.76 10.32
N ARG A 38 -15.40 27.79 9.48
CA ARG A 38 -14.09 28.22 8.99
C ARG A 38 -13.18 28.65 10.15
N LEU A 39 -13.68 29.48 11.06
CA LEU A 39 -12.93 29.90 12.25
C LEU A 39 -12.54 28.71 13.14
N ARG A 40 -13.44 27.74 13.33
CA ARG A 40 -13.13 26.52 14.08
C ARG A 40 -12.00 25.71 13.41
N SER A 41 -12.10 25.51 12.08
CA SER A 41 -11.09 24.75 11.33
C SER A 41 -9.71 25.41 11.35
N GLU A 42 -9.65 26.74 11.24
CA GLU A 42 -8.39 27.50 11.33
C GLU A 42 -7.74 27.33 12.71
N ARG A 43 -8.54 27.28 13.79
CA ARG A 43 -8.05 27.00 15.14
C ARG A 43 -7.53 25.58 15.32
N ASP A 44 -8.31 24.57 14.93
CA ASP A 44 -7.93 23.17 15.09
C ASP A 44 -6.61 22.86 14.36
N GLN A 45 -6.41 23.49 13.21
CA GLN A 45 -5.13 23.44 12.49
C GLN A 45 -3.99 24.10 13.25
N ALA A 46 -4.21 25.28 13.84
CA ALA A 46 -3.20 25.97 14.63
C ALA A 46 -2.74 25.13 15.85
N LEU A 47 -3.67 24.50 16.57
CA LEU A 47 -3.34 23.60 17.68
C LEU A 47 -2.51 22.40 17.23
N THR A 48 -2.87 21.81 16.10
CA THR A 48 -2.14 20.66 15.54
C THR A 48 -0.69 21.03 15.22
N LEU A 49 -0.43 22.23 14.67
CA LEU A 49 0.92 22.72 14.37
C LEU A 49 1.77 22.89 15.63
N ASP A 50 1.16 23.21 16.77
CA ASP A 50 1.83 23.34 18.06
C ASP A 50 1.97 22.01 18.80
N GLY A 51 1.54 20.91 18.17
CA GLY A 51 1.56 19.57 18.76
C GLY A 51 0.50 19.36 19.85
N LEU A 52 -0.56 20.17 19.83
CA LEU A 52 -1.71 20.06 20.71
C LEU A 52 -2.84 19.28 20.02
N ASP A 53 -3.60 18.51 20.79
CA ASP A 53 -4.75 17.77 20.26
C ASP A 53 -5.93 18.73 19.99
N PRO A 54 -6.38 18.90 18.74
CA PRO A 54 -7.53 19.75 18.41
C PRO A 54 -8.85 19.24 18.99
N ASN A 55 -8.94 17.95 19.34
CA ASN A 55 -10.10 17.33 19.97
C ASN A 55 -10.09 17.49 21.50
N GLY A 56 -9.01 18.04 22.06
CA GLY A 56 -8.95 18.44 23.46
C GLY A 56 -9.98 19.53 23.79
N ASP A 57 -10.51 19.50 25.01
CA ASP A 57 -11.46 20.51 25.49
C ASP A 57 -10.73 21.83 25.83
N ASP A 58 -10.60 22.68 24.82
CA ASP A 58 -9.67 23.82 24.80
C ASP A 58 -10.37 25.18 24.81
N GLY A 59 -11.69 25.21 25.01
CA GLY A 59 -12.42 26.45 25.29
C GLY A 59 -13.13 27.17 24.17
N LEU A 60 -13.10 26.65 22.95
CA LEU A 60 -13.96 27.15 21.87
C LEU A 60 -15.14 26.20 21.71
N GLY A 61 -16.35 26.67 22.00
CA GLY A 61 -17.58 25.99 21.59
C GLY A 61 -17.94 26.34 20.15
N LEU A 62 -18.57 25.41 19.43
CA LEU A 62 -19.21 25.68 18.14
C LEU A 62 -20.66 25.20 18.21
N VAL A 63 -21.59 26.07 17.84
CA VAL A 63 -23.01 25.76 17.69
C VAL A 63 -23.46 26.27 16.34
N LEU A 64 -24.15 25.42 15.58
CA LEU A 64 -24.69 25.75 14.27
C LEU A 64 -26.21 25.68 14.37
N ALA A 65 -26.88 26.76 13.95
CA ALA A 65 -28.33 26.88 13.89
C ALA A 65 -28.77 26.92 12.41
N PRO A 66 -28.83 25.76 11.74
CA PRO A 66 -29.28 25.69 10.34
C PRO A 66 -30.78 26.04 10.27
N LEU A 67 -31.15 26.85 9.28
CA LEU A 67 -32.53 27.24 8.99
C LEU A 67 -32.90 26.66 7.61
N ASP A 68 -33.29 25.38 7.60
CA ASP A 68 -33.78 24.48 6.52
C ASP A 68 -33.30 24.64 5.05
N GLY A 69 -32.75 23.53 4.51
CA GLY A 69 -32.72 23.19 3.08
C GLY A 69 -31.35 23.19 2.39
N VAL A 70 -30.33 23.81 2.98
CA VAL A 70 -28.96 23.75 2.45
C VAL A 70 -28.27 22.54 3.06
N ALA A 71 -28.20 21.43 2.31
CA ALA A 71 -27.25 20.38 2.61
C ALA A 71 -25.85 21.00 2.62
N LEU A 72 -25.18 20.98 3.78
CA LEU A 72 -23.72 21.13 3.86
C LEU A 72 -23.11 19.85 3.27
N ASP A 73 -23.33 19.60 1.98
CA ASP A 73 -22.77 18.47 1.27
C ASP A 73 -21.26 18.69 1.15
N GLY A 74 -20.48 17.88 1.89
CA GLY A 74 -19.06 17.70 1.63
C GLY A 74 -18.09 17.60 2.82
N VAL A 75 -18.52 17.76 4.09
CA VAL A 75 -17.56 17.80 5.23
C VAL A 75 -18.03 17.00 6.47
N LEU A 76 -19.17 16.31 6.42
CA LEU A 76 -19.77 15.65 7.60
C LEU A 76 -19.28 14.22 7.91
N ASP A 77 -18.16 13.76 7.32
CA ASP A 77 -17.70 12.38 7.54
C ASP A 77 -16.85 12.14 8.81
N ASP A 78 -16.51 13.16 9.61
CA ASP A 78 -15.56 12.99 10.73
C ASP A 78 -16.08 13.37 12.14
N VAL A 79 -17.38 13.55 12.34
CA VAL A 79 -17.95 13.73 13.70
C VAL A 79 -19.00 12.68 14.00
N ALA A 80 -18.57 11.59 14.63
CA ALA A 80 -19.47 10.57 15.15
C ALA A 80 -20.42 11.17 16.21
N PRO A 81 -21.73 10.85 16.17
CA PRO A 81 -22.65 11.23 17.24
C PRO A 81 -22.33 10.39 18.49
N VAL A 82 -21.87 11.04 19.55
CA VAL A 82 -21.75 10.42 20.88
C VAL A 82 -23.15 10.36 21.50
N SER A 83 -23.77 9.19 21.40
CA SER A 83 -25.00 8.83 22.09
C SER A 83 -24.81 8.88 23.60
N ALA A 84 -25.76 9.53 24.28
CA ALA A 84 -25.84 9.62 25.73
C ALA A 84 -26.21 8.25 26.35
N GLU A 85 -25.21 7.49 26.81
CA GLU A 85 -25.45 6.28 27.62
C GLU A 85 -24.29 5.96 28.58
N ALA A 86 -23.62 6.99 29.10
CA ALA A 86 -22.56 6.84 30.12
C ALA A 86 -22.80 7.79 31.30
N ALA A 87 -23.89 7.55 32.03
CA ALA A 87 -24.16 8.17 33.32
C ALA A 87 -24.98 7.20 34.18
N ASN A 88 -24.35 6.10 34.59
CA ASN A 88 -24.80 5.22 35.69
C ASN A 88 -23.71 4.17 35.99
N ALA A 89 -22.59 4.60 36.56
CA ALA A 89 -21.64 3.71 37.21
C ALA A 89 -20.75 4.54 38.13
N ASP A 90 -21.31 5.02 39.24
CA ASP A 90 -20.55 5.47 40.41
C ASP A 90 -21.49 5.50 41.62
N ALA A 91 -21.79 4.31 42.14
CA ALA A 91 -22.33 4.09 43.47
C ALA A 91 -22.02 2.64 43.85
N ASP A 92 -20.92 2.45 44.58
CA ASP A 92 -20.81 1.57 45.75
C ASP A 92 -19.33 1.31 46.05
N ALA A 93 -18.81 2.16 46.95
CA ALA A 93 -17.63 1.86 47.74
C ALA A 93 -18.06 1.20 49.06
N ASP A 94 -17.15 0.39 49.59
CA ASP A 94 -17.06 -0.12 50.97
C ASP A 94 -17.69 -1.50 51.27
N ALA A 95 -16.84 -2.53 51.29
CA ALA A 95 -16.73 -3.47 52.41
C ALA A 95 -15.50 -4.40 52.29
N ASP A 96 -14.56 -4.21 53.21
CA ASP A 96 -13.83 -5.21 54.01
C ASP A 96 -12.95 -6.32 53.38
N ALA A 97 -11.65 -6.13 53.60
CA ALA A 97 -10.75 -6.94 54.45
C ALA A 97 -10.40 -8.42 54.11
N ASP A 98 -9.08 -8.59 53.98
CA ASP A 98 -8.21 -9.65 54.52
C ASP A 98 -8.05 -11.04 53.87
N ALA A 99 -6.77 -11.46 53.92
CA ALA A 99 -6.15 -12.79 53.79
C ALA A 99 -5.98 -13.36 52.37
N ASP A 100 -4.76 -13.48 51.82
CA ASP A 100 -3.59 -14.32 52.17
C ASP A 100 -3.55 -15.65 51.38
N SER A 101 -2.38 -15.87 50.77
CA SER A 101 -1.79 -17.13 50.27
C SER A 101 -2.43 -17.88 49.09
N GLY A 102 -1.58 -18.44 48.22
CA GLY A 102 -1.93 -19.67 47.49
C GLY A 102 -1.43 -19.79 46.05
N VAL A 103 -0.21 -20.30 45.89
CA VAL A 103 0.33 -20.95 44.68
C VAL A 103 -0.47 -22.24 44.39
N ASP A 104 -0.89 -22.50 43.15
CA ASP A 104 -0.60 -23.75 42.40
C ASP A 104 -1.30 -23.87 41.02
N SER A 105 -0.49 -24.14 40.00
CA SER A 105 -0.53 -25.30 39.08
C SER A 105 -1.84 -25.91 38.54
N ARG A 106 -1.84 -26.05 37.20
CA ARG A 106 -2.20 -27.22 36.34
C ARG A 106 -3.65 -27.45 35.84
N ASP A 107 -3.65 -27.72 34.52
CA ASP A 107 -4.38 -28.72 33.72
C ASP A 107 -5.91 -28.85 33.80
N GLY A 108 -6.56 -28.92 32.63
CA GLY A 108 -7.93 -29.44 32.57
C GLY A 108 -8.68 -29.24 31.26
N SER A 109 -8.49 -30.18 30.34
CA SER A 109 -9.31 -30.47 29.14
C SER A 109 -10.80 -30.69 29.43
N SER A 110 -11.69 -30.24 28.52
CA SER A 110 -12.98 -30.87 28.12
C SER A 110 -13.56 -30.05 26.96
N ASP A 111 -13.84 -30.58 25.76
CA ASP A 111 -14.83 -31.59 25.35
C ASP A 111 -16.29 -31.15 25.57
N GLY A 112 -17.10 -31.19 24.50
CA GLY A 112 -18.56 -31.08 24.59
C GLY A 112 -19.31 -30.31 23.50
N SER A 113 -19.75 -31.06 22.48
CA SER A 113 -21.16 -31.10 21.99
C SER A 113 -21.74 -30.03 21.01
N ARG A 114 -21.98 -30.51 19.76
CA ARG A 114 -23.21 -30.50 18.89
C ARG A 114 -24.52 -29.82 19.38
N PRO A 115 -25.59 -29.63 18.55
CA PRO A 115 -25.83 -29.84 17.08
C PRO A 115 -26.47 -28.55 16.43
N ASP A 116 -26.88 -28.39 15.16
CA ASP A 116 -27.98 -29.03 14.41
C ASP A 116 -28.05 -28.47 12.95
N ARG A 117 -28.67 -29.27 12.07
CA ARG A 117 -29.00 -29.12 10.62
C ARG A 117 -30.24 -28.22 10.38
N PRO A 118 -30.86 -28.09 9.16
CA PRO A 118 -30.45 -28.26 7.74
C PRO A 118 -31.03 -27.16 6.78
N SER A 119 -30.99 -27.45 5.46
CA SER A 119 -31.86 -26.99 4.34
C SER A 119 -31.27 -25.89 3.45
N ASP A 120 -31.47 -25.82 2.14
CA ASP A 120 -31.77 -26.77 1.06
C ASP A 120 -31.64 -25.97 -0.27
N ASN A 121 -31.40 -26.67 -1.37
CA ASN A 121 -31.80 -26.33 -2.75
C ASN A 121 -31.30 -25.04 -3.47
N ARG A 122 -30.18 -25.15 -4.21
CA ARG A 122 -30.06 -25.44 -5.68
C ARG A 122 -31.15 -24.87 -6.66
N PRO A 123 -30.87 -24.79 -7.99
CA PRO A 123 -30.19 -23.72 -8.74
C PRO A 123 -31.03 -23.27 -10.00
N ALA A 124 -30.35 -22.79 -11.07
CA ALA A 124 -30.82 -22.53 -12.45
C ALA A 124 -31.16 -21.06 -12.73
N ASP A 125 -31.00 -20.47 -13.92
CA ASP A 125 -30.33 -20.79 -15.19
C ASP A 125 -30.46 -19.51 -16.05
N ASN A 126 -29.78 -19.51 -17.21
CA ASN A 126 -30.08 -18.76 -18.44
C ASN A 126 -29.51 -17.33 -18.56
N SER A 127 -28.46 -17.13 -19.38
CA SER A 127 -28.48 -16.95 -20.86
C SER A 127 -29.14 -15.61 -21.24
N SER A 128 -28.62 -14.75 -22.14
CA SER A 128 -27.98 -14.94 -23.43
C SER A 128 -27.40 -13.57 -23.84
N SER A 129 -26.19 -13.48 -24.37
CA SER A 129 -25.86 -13.29 -25.80
C SER A 129 -26.12 -11.90 -26.42
N ASN A 130 -25.07 -11.44 -27.11
CA ASN A 130 -25.07 -10.66 -28.36
C ASN A 130 -25.53 -9.18 -28.30
N SER A 131 -24.96 -8.25 -29.07
CA SER A 131 -23.80 -8.22 -29.97
C SER A 131 -23.74 -6.83 -30.60
N LEU A 132 -22.52 -6.36 -30.87
CA LEU A 132 -22.07 -5.64 -32.08
C LEU A 132 -22.58 -4.21 -32.40
N ASP A 133 -21.57 -3.40 -32.70
CA ASP A 133 -21.44 -2.38 -33.75
C ASP A 133 -22.41 -1.19 -33.75
N GLY A 134 -21.98 0.05 -33.95
CA GLY A 134 -20.69 0.57 -34.39
C GLY A 134 -20.86 2.07 -34.69
N SER A 135 -19.73 2.76 -34.83
CA SER A 135 -19.48 4.03 -35.57
C SER A 135 -20.70 4.88 -35.97
N GLY A 136 -20.82 6.16 -35.65
CA GLY A 136 -19.81 7.21 -35.69
C GLY A 136 -20.48 8.48 -36.28
N GLY A 137 -19.88 9.65 -36.05
CA GLY A 137 -20.18 10.86 -36.82
C GLY A 137 -21.02 11.95 -36.10
N ARG A 138 -20.32 12.89 -35.46
CA ARG A 138 -20.66 14.33 -35.41
C ARG A 138 -20.50 14.94 -36.83
N PRO A 139 -20.89 16.21 -37.15
CA PRO A 139 -21.32 17.33 -36.28
C PRO A 139 -22.51 18.18 -36.86
N THR A 140 -22.75 19.32 -36.18
CA THR A 140 -23.27 20.63 -36.64
C THR A 140 -24.70 21.09 -36.29
N SER A 141 -24.72 22.07 -35.36
CA SER A 141 -25.34 23.40 -35.45
C SER A 141 -26.86 23.59 -35.59
N ALA A 142 -27.45 24.02 -34.46
CA ALA A 142 -28.37 25.16 -34.28
C ALA A 142 -29.61 25.35 -35.20
N GLN A 143 -30.82 25.21 -34.63
CA GLN A 143 -31.86 26.26 -34.54
C GLN A 143 -33.16 25.71 -33.91
N GLN A 144 -33.65 26.41 -32.88
CA GLN A 144 -35.03 26.41 -32.35
C GLN A 144 -36.08 26.76 -33.44
N PRO A 145 -37.41 26.78 -33.16
CA PRO A 145 -38.26 26.13 -32.14
C PRO A 145 -39.56 25.52 -32.76
N ALA A 146 -40.47 25.01 -31.92
CA ALA A 146 -41.95 25.04 -32.00
C ALA A 146 -42.59 23.70 -31.50
N PRO A 147 -43.94 23.57 -31.42
CA PRO A 147 -44.75 23.86 -30.24
C PRO A 147 -45.70 22.70 -29.86
N GLY A 148 -46.54 22.88 -28.83
CA GLY A 148 -47.83 22.16 -28.75
C GLY A 148 -48.12 21.36 -27.47
N ARG A 149 -48.66 22.05 -26.47
CA ARG A 149 -49.64 21.50 -25.50
C ARG A 149 -51.00 21.32 -26.22
N PRO A 150 -51.95 20.45 -25.80
CA PRO A 150 -52.76 20.79 -24.61
C PRO A 150 -53.44 19.67 -23.79
N SER A 151 -53.70 20.06 -22.53
CA SER A 151 -54.83 19.72 -21.64
C SER A 151 -54.87 18.31 -21.01
N ARG A 152 -55.32 18.12 -19.76
CA ARG A 152 -56.34 18.89 -19.02
C ARG A 152 -56.24 18.63 -17.50
N ASP A 153 -56.55 19.68 -16.74
CA ASP A 153 -56.71 19.75 -15.29
C ASP A 153 -57.66 18.72 -14.68
N SER A 154 -57.30 18.23 -13.49
CA SER A 154 -58.03 18.41 -12.20
C SER A 154 -57.41 17.40 -11.21
N SER A 155 -56.78 17.76 -10.10
CA SER A 155 -57.40 18.41 -8.95
C SER A 155 -56.32 18.92 -7.97
N LYS A 156 -56.57 20.08 -7.35
CA LYS A 156 -55.85 20.68 -6.20
C LYS A 156 -55.25 19.66 -5.22
N PRO A 157 -54.09 20.00 -4.65
CA PRO A 157 -53.97 20.09 -3.21
C PRO A 157 -53.91 21.56 -2.78
N GLN A 158 -54.52 21.85 -1.65
CA GLN A 158 -54.48 23.12 -0.94
C GLN A 158 -53.04 23.62 -0.75
N ARG A 159 -52.88 24.94 -0.78
CA ARG A 159 -51.76 25.64 -0.13
C ARG A 159 -51.51 25.02 1.26
N PRO A 160 -50.27 24.64 1.62
CA PRO A 160 -49.82 24.82 2.98
C PRO A 160 -49.28 26.25 3.08
N ALA A 161 -50.12 27.16 3.57
CA ALA A 161 -49.60 28.33 4.27
C ALA A 161 -49.27 27.83 5.69
N SER A 162 -48.03 27.36 5.93
CA SER A 162 -47.39 27.18 7.26
C SER A 162 -46.15 26.26 7.18
N ALA A 163 -45.09 26.66 6.48
CA ALA A 163 -43.83 25.90 6.43
C ALA A 163 -42.63 26.72 6.96
N LEU A 164 -42.86 27.56 7.98
CA LEU A 164 -41.88 28.45 8.63
C LEU A 164 -41.84 28.24 10.16
N ALA A 165 -42.29 27.07 10.64
CA ALA A 165 -42.73 26.93 12.04
C ALA A 165 -41.76 26.30 13.04
N ASP A 166 -40.69 25.57 12.67
CA ASP A 166 -39.90 24.82 13.66
C ASP A 166 -38.40 25.12 13.60
N ALA A 167 -37.99 26.39 13.71
CA ALA A 167 -36.66 26.67 14.23
C ALA A 167 -36.66 26.29 15.72
N ASP A 168 -35.92 25.25 16.12
CA ASP A 168 -35.79 24.82 17.52
C ASP A 168 -34.94 25.81 18.34
N ILE A 169 -35.46 27.03 18.51
CA ILE A 169 -34.83 28.12 19.25
C ILE A 169 -34.47 27.70 20.69
N PRO A 170 -35.35 27.00 21.45
CA PRO A 170 -34.99 26.50 22.77
C PRO A 170 -33.84 25.48 22.73
N GLY A 171 -33.83 24.56 21.76
CA GLY A 171 -32.76 23.58 21.59
C GLY A 171 -31.42 24.21 21.25
N VAL A 172 -31.39 25.21 20.36
CA VAL A 172 -30.16 25.96 20.05
C VAL A 172 -29.64 26.70 21.29
N ALA A 173 -30.51 27.35 22.07
CA ALA A 173 -30.10 28.01 23.31
C ALA A 173 -29.54 27.03 24.36
N GLU A 174 -30.08 25.81 24.44
CA GLU A 174 -29.55 24.73 25.28
C GLU A 174 -28.17 24.25 24.78
N GLN A 175 -28.01 24.06 23.47
CA GLN A 175 -26.72 23.70 22.87
C GLN A 175 -25.64 24.76 23.14
N VAL A 176 -26.00 26.05 23.05
CA VAL A 176 -25.10 27.15 23.43
C VAL A 176 -24.74 27.05 24.90
N LEU A 177 -25.68 26.82 25.80
CA LEU A 177 -25.38 26.64 27.23
C LEU A 177 -24.45 25.45 27.49
N VAL A 178 -24.68 24.31 26.83
CA VAL A 178 -23.79 23.13 26.94
C VAL A 178 -22.39 23.46 26.45
N ALA A 179 -22.27 24.11 25.29
CA ALA A 179 -20.98 24.55 24.74
C ALA A 179 -20.27 25.54 25.68
N VAL A 180 -21.01 26.48 26.28
CA VAL A 180 -20.47 27.42 27.27
C VAL A 180 -20.01 26.70 28.54
N ARG A 181 -20.81 25.77 29.10
CA ARG A 181 -20.43 24.99 30.29
C ARG A 181 -19.17 24.18 30.06
N ARG A 182 -19.04 23.59 28.87
CA ARG A 182 -17.84 22.89 28.43
C ARG A 182 -16.64 23.86 28.37
N ALA A 183 -16.80 25.00 27.70
CA ALA A 183 -15.75 26.02 27.60
C ALA A 183 -15.29 26.57 28.97
N LEU A 184 -16.19 26.59 29.96
CA LEU A 184 -15.97 27.06 31.34
C LEU A 184 -15.56 25.96 32.34
N ALA A 185 -15.33 24.71 31.90
CA ALA A 185 -15.11 23.58 32.82
C ALA A 185 -13.96 23.79 33.83
N HIS A 186 -14.17 23.31 35.06
CA HIS A 186 -13.40 23.62 36.28
C HIS A 186 -11.88 23.38 36.18
N THR A 187 -11.43 22.34 35.47
CA THR A 187 -10.00 22.00 35.32
C THR A 187 -9.19 23.16 34.70
N ARG A 188 -9.85 23.95 33.84
CA ARG A 188 -9.25 25.06 33.11
C ARG A 188 -9.23 26.36 33.91
N MET A 189 -10.30 26.63 34.65
CA MET A 189 -10.36 27.78 35.56
C MET A 189 -9.27 27.72 36.63
N VAL A 190 -8.91 26.53 37.13
CA VAL A 190 -7.82 26.36 38.10
C VAL A 190 -6.46 26.63 37.46
N TYR A 191 -6.20 26.10 36.26
CA TYR A 191 -4.91 26.29 35.57
C TYR A 191 -4.67 27.74 35.15
N VAL A 192 -5.70 28.42 34.61
CA VAL A 192 -5.62 29.83 34.20
C VAL A 192 -5.43 30.73 35.42
N ARG A 193 -6.19 30.49 36.51
CA ARG A 193 -6.05 31.23 37.78
C ARG A 193 -4.65 31.11 38.38
N ASP A 194 -4.03 29.94 38.29
CA ASP A 194 -2.71 29.70 38.88
C ASP A 194 -1.56 30.18 37.95
N ALA A 195 -1.80 30.36 36.64
CA ALA A 195 -0.80 30.83 35.67
C ALA A 195 -0.74 32.36 35.53
N THR A 196 -1.88 33.06 35.62
CA THR A 196 -1.95 34.52 35.56
C THR A 196 -2.22 35.06 36.96
N ALA A 197 -1.21 35.59 37.65
CA ALA A 197 -1.34 36.23 38.96
C ALA A 197 -2.18 37.55 38.95
N SER A 198 -3.14 37.68 38.04
CA SER A 198 -4.16 38.72 38.01
C SER A 198 -5.45 38.16 38.62
N GLU A 199 -5.79 38.59 39.82
CA GLU A 199 -6.94 38.14 40.62
C GLU A 199 -8.34 38.40 40.00
N ASN A 200 -8.44 38.81 38.74
CA ASN A 200 -9.69 39.26 38.14
C ASN A 200 -10.09 38.47 36.89
N GLN A 201 -11.17 37.69 37.07
CA GLN A 201 -12.33 37.57 36.18
C GLN A 201 -12.32 36.49 35.09
N THR A 202 -13.02 35.38 35.35
CA THR A 202 -13.52 34.45 34.32
C THR A 202 -14.34 35.23 33.29
N ARG A 203 -13.88 35.29 32.03
CA ARG A 203 -14.58 35.96 30.92
C ARG A 203 -15.13 34.95 29.92
N LEU A 204 -16.28 35.25 29.33
CA LEU A 204 -17.02 34.46 28.34
C LEU A 204 -17.46 35.37 27.19
N THR A 205 -17.12 34.98 25.97
CA THR A 205 -17.56 35.68 24.74
C THR A 205 -18.34 34.74 23.83
N VAL A 206 -19.59 35.07 23.52
CA VAL A 206 -20.42 34.34 22.55
C VAL A 206 -20.51 35.18 21.27
N LEU A 207 -19.91 34.71 20.18
CA LEU A 207 -19.95 35.37 18.88
C LEU A 207 -21.09 34.77 18.05
N VAL A 208 -22.02 35.59 17.60
CA VAL A 208 -23.16 35.15 16.78
C VAL A 208 -23.01 35.71 15.37
N PHE A 209 -22.92 34.84 14.37
CA PHE A 209 -22.74 35.21 12.97
C PHE A 209 -24.05 35.00 12.22
N ALA A 210 -24.49 35.99 11.46
CA ALA A 210 -25.75 35.93 10.70
C ALA A 210 -25.75 36.94 9.56
N ASP A 211 -26.49 36.62 8.49
CA ASP A 211 -26.75 37.55 7.39
C ASP A 211 -28.23 37.94 7.33
N LEU A 212 -28.51 39.24 7.47
CA LEU A 212 -29.86 39.79 7.37
C LEU A 212 -30.39 39.79 5.93
N GLY A 213 -29.57 39.45 4.93
CA GLY A 213 -30.02 39.12 3.58
C GLY A 213 -30.89 37.86 3.53
N GLU A 214 -30.67 36.91 4.45
CA GLU A 214 -31.43 35.66 4.51
C GLU A 214 -32.79 35.86 5.20
N ALA A 215 -33.89 35.60 4.49
CA ALA A 215 -35.25 35.81 5.03
C ALA A 215 -35.53 35.00 6.30
N ALA A 216 -35.10 33.73 6.34
CA ALA A 216 -35.26 32.87 7.50
C ALA A 216 -34.49 33.39 8.73
N VAL A 217 -33.31 33.96 8.51
CA VAL A 217 -32.49 34.56 9.59
C VAL A 217 -33.21 35.76 10.20
N ARG A 218 -33.81 36.63 9.38
CA ARG A 218 -34.55 37.81 9.87
C ARG A 218 -35.72 37.44 10.79
N GLU A 219 -36.40 36.32 10.53
CA GLU A 219 -37.54 35.87 11.34
C GLU A 219 -37.12 35.24 12.68
N VAL A 220 -35.92 34.65 12.76
CA VAL A 220 -35.47 33.83 13.90
C VAL A 220 -34.44 34.54 14.79
N LEU A 221 -33.69 35.52 14.27
CA LEU A 221 -32.54 36.09 14.97
C LEU A 221 -32.89 36.81 16.28
N GLU A 222 -33.93 37.64 16.32
CA GLU A 222 -34.38 38.30 17.55
C GLU A 222 -34.79 37.30 18.64
N PRO A 223 -35.73 36.37 18.38
CA PRO A 223 -36.18 35.45 19.43
C PRO A 223 -35.07 34.48 19.85
N LEU A 224 -34.14 34.14 18.95
CA LEU A 224 -32.96 33.35 19.25
C LEU A 224 -31.98 34.08 20.18
N LEU A 225 -31.61 35.32 19.86
CA LEU A 225 -30.74 36.14 20.71
C LEU A 225 -31.36 36.35 22.10
N ALA A 226 -32.67 36.61 22.15
CA ALA A 226 -33.41 36.74 23.41
C ALA A 226 -33.41 35.43 24.21
N ALA A 227 -33.59 34.28 23.56
CA ALA A 227 -33.55 32.96 24.19
C ALA A 227 -32.16 32.62 24.75
N ILE A 228 -31.10 32.84 23.96
CA ILE A 228 -29.70 32.63 24.37
C ILE A 228 -29.38 33.54 25.57
N GLN A 229 -29.68 34.84 25.48
CA GLN A 229 -29.44 35.78 26.58
C GLN A 229 -30.19 35.36 27.86
N ARG A 230 -31.48 35.04 27.75
CA ARG A 230 -32.30 34.64 28.91
C ARG A 230 -31.76 33.37 29.56
N LYS A 231 -31.39 32.36 28.76
CA LYS A 231 -30.88 31.09 29.25
C LYS A 231 -29.51 31.25 29.92
N LEU A 232 -28.57 31.95 29.28
CA LEU A 232 -27.24 32.20 29.85
C LEU A 232 -27.31 33.02 31.15
N LEU A 233 -28.15 34.06 31.20
CA LEU A 233 -28.31 34.86 32.41
C LEU A 233 -29.05 34.10 33.53
N ALA A 234 -29.98 33.21 33.20
CA ALA A 234 -30.67 32.40 34.21
C ALA A 234 -29.74 31.38 34.88
N GLU A 235 -28.90 30.70 34.09
CA GLU A 235 -28.08 29.58 34.56
C GLU A 235 -26.70 30.02 35.06
N LEU A 236 -26.07 30.96 34.36
CA LEU A 236 -24.70 31.42 34.66
C LEU A 236 -24.67 32.81 35.30
N GLY A 237 -25.83 33.44 35.45
CA GLY A 237 -25.98 34.75 36.08
C GLY A 237 -25.21 34.91 37.38
N PRO A 238 -25.31 33.99 38.36
CA PRO A 238 -24.62 34.11 39.65
C PRO A 238 -23.10 34.19 39.54
N ILE A 239 -22.50 33.55 38.53
CA ILE A 239 -21.04 33.53 38.31
C ILE A 239 -20.56 34.93 37.87
N PHE A 240 -21.35 35.60 37.02
CA PHE A 240 -20.99 36.89 36.44
C PHE A 240 -21.63 38.09 37.15
N GLU A 241 -22.30 37.88 38.29
CA GLU A 241 -23.14 38.90 38.94
C GLU A 241 -22.37 40.14 39.39
N ALA A 242 -21.15 39.97 39.90
CA ALA A 242 -20.24 41.06 40.28
C ALA A 242 -19.73 41.87 39.08
N PHE A 243 -19.91 41.35 37.86
CA PHE A 243 -19.31 41.79 36.61
C PHE A 243 -20.37 42.01 35.54
N ARG A 244 -21.55 42.54 35.92
CA ARG A 244 -22.67 42.79 34.98
C ARG A 244 -22.71 44.22 34.43
N THR A 245 -21.88 45.13 34.93
CA THR A 245 -22.03 46.57 34.65
C THR A 245 -20.78 47.18 34.03
N GLY A 246 -20.99 48.15 33.12
CA GLY A 246 -19.91 48.96 32.55
C GLY A 246 -18.91 48.15 31.73
N GLN A 247 -17.64 48.54 31.83
CA GLN A 247 -16.50 47.92 31.16
C GLN A 247 -15.97 46.66 31.86
N ASP A 248 -16.48 46.38 33.07
CA ASP A 248 -16.14 45.18 33.86
C ASP A 248 -17.03 43.97 33.49
N ARG A 249 -17.60 43.95 32.27
CA ARG A 249 -18.56 42.92 31.86
C ARG A 249 -17.88 41.66 31.34
N ASN A 250 -18.08 40.56 32.05
CA ASN A 250 -17.37 39.33 31.74
C ASN A 250 -18.15 38.28 30.95
N ALA A 251 -19.47 38.42 30.82
CA ALA A 251 -20.26 37.56 29.94
C ALA A 251 -20.89 38.42 28.85
N VAL A 252 -20.43 38.24 27.61
CA VAL A 252 -20.83 39.08 26.48
C VAL A 252 -21.32 38.22 25.32
N ILE A 253 -22.45 38.60 24.74
CA ILE A 253 -22.94 38.09 23.47
C ILE A 253 -22.70 39.19 22.42
N LEU A 254 -21.99 38.88 21.34
CA LEU A 254 -21.69 39.82 20.25
C LEU A 254 -22.24 39.28 18.94
N PRO A 255 -23.40 39.79 18.50
CA PRO A 255 -23.89 39.58 17.15
C PRO A 255 -23.04 40.35 16.15
N LEU A 256 -22.40 39.62 15.23
CA LEU A 256 -21.66 40.10 14.08
C LEU A 256 -22.52 39.85 12.84
N LEU A 257 -23.27 40.88 12.45
CA LEU A 257 -24.33 40.81 11.44
C LEU A 257 -23.88 41.45 10.14
N THR A 258 -24.16 40.79 9.02
CA THR A 258 -24.08 41.41 7.69
C THR A 258 -25.47 41.82 7.23
N MET A 259 -25.56 42.84 6.37
CA MET A 259 -26.79 43.15 5.66
C MET A 259 -26.52 43.64 4.23
N PRO A 260 -27.42 43.33 3.28
CA PRO A 260 -27.40 43.97 1.98
C PRO A 260 -27.88 45.42 2.09
N HIS A 261 -27.37 46.29 1.22
CA HIS A 261 -27.72 47.71 1.19
C HIS A 261 -29.23 47.86 0.94
N PRO A 262 -30.01 48.36 1.91
CA PRO A 262 -31.46 48.35 1.80
C PRO A 262 -32.00 49.08 0.55
N PRO A 263 -31.42 50.21 0.10
CA PRO A 263 -31.86 50.86 -1.14
C PRO A 263 -31.61 50.06 -2.43
N SER A 264 -30.65 49.13 -2.45
CA SER A 264 -30.31 48.32 -3.64
C SER A 264 -31.11 47.02 -3.73
N THR A 265 -31.83 46.64 -2.67
CA THR A 265 -32.46 45.32 -2.53
C THR A 265 -33.99 45.45 -2.43
N PRO A 266 -34.79 44.60 -3.14
CA PRO A 266 -36.25 44.65 -3.06
C PRO A 266 -36.80 44.34 -1.65
N GLU A 267 -36.04 43.57 -0.86
CA GLU A 267 -36.33 43.25 0.54
C GLU A 267 -35.84 44.31 1.53
N GLY A 268 -35.27 45.42 1.05
CA GLY A 268 -34.72 46.50 1.87
C GLY A 268 -35.61 46.98 3.02
N PRO A 269 -36.93 47.22 2.83
CA PRO A 269 -37.82 47.60 3.92
C PRO A 269 -37.90 46.55 5.04
N ALA A 270 -37.84 45.26 4.70
CA ALA A 270 -37.86 44.17 5.67
C ALA A 270 -36.52 44.08 6.44
N VAL A 271 -35.39 44.30 5.76
CA VAL A 271 -34.06 44.39 6.40
C VAL A 271 -34.03 45.56 7.39
N VAL A 272 -34.49 46.75 7.00
CA VAL A 272 -34.56 47.92 7.89
C VAL A 272 -35.46 47.67 9.09
N ALA A 273 -36.62 47.04 8.88
CA ALA A 273 -37.52 46.66 9.97
C ALA A 273 -36.84 45.71 10.97
N ALA A 274 -36.18 44.65 10.47
CA ALA A 274 -35.47 43.69 11.31
C ALA A 274 -34.33 44.34 12.11
N VAL A 275 -33.54 45.22 11.50
CA VAL A 275 -32.48 45.95 12.23
C VAL A 275 -33.06 46.84 13.32
N ARG A 276 -34.15 47.57 13.03
CA ARG A 276 -34.82 48.42 14.03
C ARG A 276 -35.39 47.62 15.18
N GLU A 277 -36.01 46.48 14.88
CA GLU A 277 -36.56 45.56 15.89
C GLU A 277 -35.45 45.00 16.79
N LEU A 278 -34.34 44.54 16.21
CA LEU A 278 -33.17 44.05 16.96
C LEU A 278 -32.54 45.14 17.85
N VAL A 279 -32.31 46.33 17.29
CA VAL A 279 -31.74 47.47 18.04
C VAL A 279 -32.69 47.91 19.15
N GLY A 280 -33.99 47.98 18.87
CA GLY A 280 -35.04 48.29 19.84
C GLY A 280 -35.07 47.28 20.99
N ALA A 281 -35.14 45.99 20.69
CA ALA A 281 -35.17 44.91 21.68
C ALA A 281 -33.93 44.93 22.60
N VAL A 282 -32.75 45.20 22.05
CA VAL A 282 -31.52 45.32 22.84
C VAL A 282 -31.52 46.60 23.70
N ALA A 283 -31.98 47.73 23.18
CA ALA A 283 -32.04 49.00 23.90
C ALA A 283 -33.09 49.01 25.01
N GLU A 284 -34.21 48.30 24.85
CA GLU A 284 -35.24 48.13 25.88
C GLU A 284 -34.74 47.37 27.11
N THR A 285 -33.72 46.52 26.95
CA THR A 285 -33.09 45.83 28.06
C THR A 285 -32.12 46.78 28.78
N PRO A 286 -32.31 47.09 30.08
CA PRO A 286 -31.43 48.01 30.79
C PRO A 286 -29.97 47.55 30.70
N PRO A 287 -28.99 48.44 30.47
CA PRO A 287 -27.60 48.05 30.27
C PRO A 287 -27.07 47.11 31.38
N ARG A 288 -27.42 47.36 32.63
CA ARG A 288 -27.00 46.54 33.79
C ARG A 288 -27.52 45.10 33.79
N ARG A 289 -28.48 44.76 32.93
CA ARG A 289 -29.13 43.44 32.83
C ARG A 289 -28.94 42.79 31.46
N ARG A 290 -28.23 43.43 30.51
CA ARG A 290 -28.05 42.92 29.14
C ARG A 290 -26.71 42.18 29.00
N ALA A 291 -26.74 41.01 28.38
CA ALA A 291 -25.54 40.28 27.97
C ALA A 291 -25.08 40.70 26.57
N ILE A 292 -26.01 41.11 25.70
CA ILE A 292 -25.70 41.58 24.34
C ILE A 292 -25.22 43.03 24.41
N SER A 293 -23.93 43.34 24.58
CA SER A 293 -23.46 44.72 24.82
C SER A 293 -23.26 45.59 23.58
N GLN A 294 -23.16 45.00 22.38
CA GLN A 294 -23.20 45.73 21.11
C GLN A 294 -23.82 44.84 20.03
N LEU A 295 -24.40 45.46 19.01
CA LEU A 295 -24.84 44.86 17.77
C LEU A 295 -23.92 45.36 16.66
N TYR A 296 -23.01 44.51 16.20
CA TYR A 296 -22.13 44.84 15.09
C TYR A 296 -22.84 44.57 13.78
N LEU A 297 -22.95 45.60 12.94
CA LEU A 297 -23.59 45.55 11.65
C LEU A 297 -22.62 46.07 10.58
N ILE A 298 -22.40 45.27 9.55
CA ILE A 298 -21.65 45.65 8.35
C ILE A 298 -22.55 45.56 7.12
N GLU A 299 -22.51 46.59 6.30
CA GLU A 299 -23.29 46.70 5.08
C GLU A 299 -22.42 46.26 3.88
N ASP A 300 -23.02 45.66 2.86
CA ASP A 300 -22.34 45.27 1.62
C ASP A 300 -21.91 46.47 0.75
N VAL A 301 -22.29 47.70 1.11
CA VAL A 301 -21.88 48.92 0.41
C VAL A 301 -21.04 49.81 1.33
N ALA A 302 -19.84 50.14 0.86
CA ALA A 302 -18.93 51.14 1.39
C ALA A 302 -19.07 52.49 0.64
N GLU A 303 -18.43 53.58 1.12
CA GLU A 303 -18.53 54.92 0.52
C GLU A 303 -18.12 54.94 -0.97
N PHE A 304 -17.16 54.08 -1.36
CA PHE A 304 -16.57 54.06 -2.71
C PHE A 304 -16.66 52.71 -3.44
N SER A 305 -17.26 51.68 -2.82
CA SER A 305 -17.27 50.33 -3.39
C SER A 305 -18.41 49.45 -2.85
N VAL A 306 -18.82 48.46 -3.63
CA VAL A 306 -19.70 47.37 -3.17
C VAL A 306 -18.81 46.19 -2.81
N LEU A 307 -18.91 45.71 -1.58
CA LEU A 307 -18.23 44.53 -1.07
C LEU A 307 -18.93 43.28 -1.58
N SER A 308 -18.16 42.34 -2.11
CA SER A 308 -18.67 41.01 -2.44
C SER A 308 -18.99 40.21 -1.16
N PRO A 309 -19.83 39.15 -1.24
CA PRO A 309 -20.09 38.28 -0.10
C PRO A 309 -18.81 37.67 0.51
N GLU A 310 -17.81 37.39 -0.32
CA GLU A 310 -16.51 36.87 0.13
C GLU A 310 -15.74 37.91 0.95
N GLU A 311 -15.79 39.17 0.56
CA GLU A 311 -15.14 40.28 1.27
C GLU A 311 -15.81 40.59 2.61
N LEU A 312 -17.15 40.54 2.64
CA LEU A 312 -17.91 40.63 3.89
C LEU A 312 -17.55 39.47 4.82
N GLY A 313 -17.53 38.24 4.31
CA GLY A 313 -17.12 37.06 5.05
C GLY A 313 -15.69 37.18 5.59
N GLN A 314 -14.74 37.64 4.77
CA GLN A 314 -13.36 37.91 5.19
C GLN A 314 -13.32 38.96 6.31
N CYS A 315 -14.05 40.07 6.17
CA CYS A 315 -14.08 41.14 7.17
C CYS A 315 -14.61 40.63 8.52
N VAL A 316 -15.75 39.93 8.51
CA VAL A 316 -16.37 39.33 9.71
C VAL A 316 -15.42 38.31 10.35
N ARG A 317 -14.83 37.42 9.55
CA ARG A 317 -13.85 36.43 10.02
C ARG A 317 -12.64 37.11 10.67
N ASN A 318 -12.01 38.05 9.96
CA ASN A 318 -10.82 38.77 10.42
C ASN A 318 -11.09 39.49 11.75
N PHE A 319 -12.25 40.13 11.88
CA PHE A 319 -12.65 40.80 13.12
C PHE A 319 -12.94 39.82 14.25
N ALA A 320 -13.60 38.69 13.97
CA ALA A 320 -13.82 37.65 14.97
C ALA A 320 -12.52 37.02 15.45
N THR A 321 -11.58 36.73 14.54
CA THR A 321 -10.23 36.27 14.87
C THR A 321 -9.53 37.27 15.78
N LEU A 322 -9.60 38.56 15.46
CA LEU A 322 -9.03 39.62 16.30
C LEU A 322 -9.60 39.59 17.73
N LEU A 323 -10.92 39.46 17.88
CA LEU A 323 -11.58 39.40 19.19
C LEU A 323 -11.20 38.15 20.01
N LEU A 324 -10.87 37.04 19.34
CA LEU A 324 -10.56 35.76 19.96
C LEU A 324 -9.07 35.62 20.35
N TYR A 325 -8.15 36.09 19.50
CA TYR A 325 -6.74 35.67 19.55
C TYR A 325 -5.73 36.79 19.76
N ALA A 326 -6.11 38.06 19.61
CA ALA A 326 -5.13 39.14 19.70
C ALA A 326 -4.65 39.45 21.14
N ASP A 327 -5.15 38.72 22.17
CA ASP A 327 -5.06 39.02 23.61
C ASP A 327 -4.79 40.50 23.86
N LEU A 328 -5.87 41.23 23.62
CA LEU A 328 -5.93 42.65 23.87
C LEU A 328 -5.98 42.93 25.39
N GLY A 329 -5.89 41.95 26.31
CA GLY A 329 -5.90 42.16 27.76
C GLY A 329 -4.56 42.60 28.35
N ALA A 330 -3.45 42.24 27.72
CA ALA A 330 -2.10 42.59 28.18
C ALA A 330 -1.75 44.08 27.96
N GLU A 331 -1.02 44.67 28.93
CA GLU A 331 -0.44 46.04 28.96
C GLU A 331 -1.09 47.08 28.00
N GLY A 332 -2.15 47.74 28.47
CA GLY A 332 -2.76 48.90 27.78
C GLY A 332 -3.77 48.56 26.69
N GLY A 333 -4.08 47.28 26.46
CA GLY A 333 -5.14 46.85 25.55
C GLY A 333 -6.53 46.67 26.22
N ALA A 334 -6.61 46.59 27.55
CA ALA A 334 -7.87 46.39 28.28
C ALA A 334 -8.93 47.45 27.88
N ASP A 335 -8.50 48.69 27.65
CA ASP A 335 -9.35 49.78 27.17
C ASP A 335 -9.88 49.53 25.75
N LEU A 336 -9.07 48.94 24.86
CA LEU A 336 -9.49 48.59 23.51
C LEU A 336 -10.49 47.43 23.54
N VAL A 337 -10.21 46.38 24.33
CA VAL A 337 -11.16 45.29 24.56
C VAL A 337 -12.48 45.84 25.06
N ALA A 338 -12.43 46.64 26.13
CA ALA A 338 -13.63 47.19 26.73
C ALA A 338 -14.43 48.00 25.70
N ARG A 339 -13.76 48.77 24.83
CA ARG A 339 -14.39 49.50 23.73
C ARG A 339 -14.99 48.56 22.68
N LEU A 340 -14.25 47.55 22.24
CA LEU A 340 -14.72 46.58 21.22
C LEU A 340 -15.85 45.68 21.74
N LEU A 341 -15.90 45.36 23.02
CA LEU A 341 -16.97 44.53 23.56
C LEU A 341 -18.18 45.37 23.99
N HIS A 342 -17.96 46.45 24.74
CA HIS A 342 -19.01 47.14 25.47
C HIS A 342 -19.45 48.46 24.85
N GLY A 343 -18.55 49.11 24.13
CA GLY A 343 -18.82 50.34 23.40
C GLY A 343 -18.83 51.53 24.33
N ASP A 344 -18.81 52.72 23.74
CA ASP A 344 -18.69 53.96 24.51
C ASP A 344 -20.06 54.53 24.93
N GLN A 345 -21.15 54.13 24.25
CA GLN A 345 -22.52 54.56 24.54
C GLN A 345 -23.43 53.35 24.86
N PRO A 346 -23.85 53.15 26.11
CA PRO A 346 -24.62 51.97 26.50
C PRO A 346 -26.09 51.99 26.05
N GLU A 347 -26.64 53.17 25.73
CA GLU A 347 -28.04 53.34 25.28
C GLU A 347 -28.18 53.21 23.76
N GLU A 348 -27.07 53.28 23.01
CA GLU A 348 -27.02 53.18 21.55
C GLU A 348 -26.23 51.93 21.16
N PRO A 349 -26.87 50.75 21.09
CA PRO A 349 -26.16 49.48 21.02
C PRO A 349 -25.54 49.16 19.66
N LEU A 350 -25.78 49.98 18.63
CA LEU A 350 -25.34 49.72 17.27
C LEU A 350 -23.85 50.07 17.08
N ALA A 351 -23.14 49.21 16.37
CA ALA A 351 -21.72 49.36 16.04
C ALA A 351 -21.44 48.86 14.61
N THR A 352 -20.34 49.30 14.03
CA THR A 352 -19.85 48.83 12.73
C THR A 352 -18.33 48.67 12.76
N PHE A 353 -17.79 47.85 11.86
CA PHE A 353 -16.38 47.52 11.84
C PHE A 353 -15.89 47.21 10.41
N VAL A 354 -14.61 47.45 10.17
CA VAL A 354 -13.87 46.89 9.02
C VAL A 354 -12.50 46.40 9.49
N CYS A 355 -12.12 45.19 9.11
CA CYS A 355 -10.89 44.55 9.54
C CYS A 355 -10.12 43.89 8.38
N ALA A 356 -8.87 44.30 8.20
CA ALA A 356 -7.91 43.66 7.30
C ALA A 356 -6.79 42.98 8.09
N VAL A 357 -6.21 41.93 7.50
CA VAL A 357 -5.16 41.11 8.12
C VAL A 357 -3.97 41.00 7.17
N ALA A 358 -2.76 41.12 7.69
CA ALA A 358 -1.57 40.57 7.06
C ALA A 358 -1.25 39.24 7.74
N GLU A 359 -1.17 38.15 6.99
CA GLU A 359 -1.01 36.79 7.55
C GLU A 359 0.15 36.03 6.88
N LEU A 360 0.88 35.28 7.71
CA LEU A 360 1.79 34.24 7.26
C LEU A 360 1.09 32.87 7.41
N PRO A 361 0.61 32.24 6.31
CA PRO A 361 -0.23 31.06 6.38
C PRO A 361 0.57 29.78 6.69
N ARG A 362 0.87 29.56 7.98
CA ARG A 362 1.70 28.46 8.49
C ARG A 362 1.27 27.08 8.01
N THR A 363 -0.03 26.79 8.03
CA THR A 363 -0.57 25.49 7.59
C THR A 363 -0.30 25.23 6.12
N LYS A 364 -0.55 26.25 5.27
CA LYS A 364 -0.29 26.15 3.83
C LYS A 364 1.21 26.01 3.56
N LEU A 365 2.06 26.71 4.30
CA LEU A 365 3.52 26.59 4.22
C LEU A 365 4.02 25.20 4.63
N ALA A 366 3.50 24.62 5.71
CA ALA A 366 3.84 23.26 6.13
C ALA A 366 3.43 22.22 5.08
N ALA A 367 2.22 22.35 4.52
CA ALA A 367 1.75 21.50 3.43
C ALA A 367 2.62 21.64 2.18
N TYR A 368 2.96 22.87 1.79
CA TYR A 368 3.88 23.16 0.68
C TYR A 368 5.26 22.52 0.90
N GLY A 369 5.87 22.73 2.07
CA GLY A 369 7.21 22.19 2.36
C GLY A 369 7.24 20.67 2.32
N ARG A 370 6.23 20.01 2.89
CA ARG A 370 6.10 18.55 2.91
C ARG A 370 5.95 17.97 1.50
N ASP A 371 5.05 18.54 0.72
CA ASP A 371 4.80 18.10 -0.64
C ASP A 371 5.99 18.43 -1.55
N ARG A 372 6.73 19.52 -1.27
CA ARG A 372 7.97 19.86 -1.97
C ARG A 372 9.09 18.85 -1.71
N VAL A 373 9.33 18.46 -0.46
CA VAL A 373 10.32 17.43 -0.12
C VAL A 373 9.94 16.07 -0.74
N ALA A 374 8.66 15.70 -0.69
CA ALA A 374 8.16 14.51 -1.36
C ALA A 374 8.41 14.55 -2.88
N LEU A 375 8.18 15.70 -3.52
CA LEU A 375 8.48 15.91 -4.94
C LEU A 375 9.99 15.84 -5.24
N GLU A 376 10.87 16.33 -4.36
CA GLU A 376 12.33 16.18 -4.55
C GLU A 376 12.75 14.71 -4.69
N LEU A 377 12.17 13.83 -3.87
CA LEU A 377 12.36 12.38 -3.94
C LEU A 377 11.79 11.81 -5.23
N LEU A 378 10.52 12.06 -5.53
CA LEU A 378 9.86 11.48 -6.71
C LEU A 378 10.53 11.93 -8.01
N ASP A 379 10.97 13.20 -8.09
CA ASP A 379 11.73 13.69 -9.23
C ASP A 379 13.13 13.08 -9.27
N ALA A 380 13.80 12.83 -8.14
CA ALA A 380 15.06 12.09 -8.13
C ALA A 380 14.90 10.66 -8.66
N VAL A 381 13.87 9.93 -8.24
CA VAL A 381 13.56 8.57 -8.75
C VAL A 381 13.29 8.58 -10.26
N ARG A 382 12.57 9.60 -10.75
CA ARG A 382 12.25 9.76 -12.18
C ARG A 382 13.45 10.18 -13.03
N ASP A 383 14.28 11.09 -12.53
CA ASP A 383 15.42 11.65 -13.24
C ASP A 383 16.66 10.75 -13.19
N THR A 384 16.66 9.72 -12.32
CA THR A 384 17.78 8.77 -12.21
C THR A 384 17.90 7.95 -13.51
N PRO A 385 19.05 8.01 -14.20
CA PRO A 385 19.26 7.25 -15.43
C PRO A 385 19.24 5.75 -15.16
N ARG A 386 18.78 4.98 -16.14
CA ARG A 386 18.94 3.51 -16.11
C ARG A 386 20.43 3.21 -16.25
N LEU A 387 20.93 2.33 -15.38
CA LEU A 387 22.31 1.87 -15.45
C LEU A 387 22.41 0.89 -16.62
N ASP A 388 23.33 1.16 -17.54
CA ASP A 388 23.75 0.21 -18.56
C ASP A 388 25.10 -0.38 -18.12
N ALA A 389 25.07 -1.67 -17.79
CA ALA A 389 26.23 -2.55 -17.68
C ALA A 389 27.28 -2.18 -16.60
N THR A 390 27.23 -2.86 -15.45
CA THR A 390 28.39 -3.56 -14.85
C THR A 390 27.95 -4.28 -13.57
N LEU A 391 27.35 -5.46 -13.71
CA LEU A 391 27.14 -6.37 -12.59
C LEU A 391 27.74 -7.73 -12.95
N SER A 392 29.07 -7.80 -12.85
CA SER A 392 29.88 -9.04 -12.88
C SER A 392 29.36 -10.09 -11.86
N GLU A 393 28.60 -9.67 -10.85
CA GLU A 393 28.03 -10.52 -9.80
C GLU A 393 26.70 -11.18 -10.16
N ALA A 394 26.06 -10.82 -11.27
CA ALA A 394 24.90 -11.54 -11.79
C ALA A 394 25.36 -12.84 -12.47
N ASP A 395 26.42 -12.76 -13.26
CA ASP A 395 27.06 -13.89 -13.95
C ASP A 395 27.60 -14.94 -12.96
N ALA A 396 28.14 -14.50 -11.82
CA ALA A 396 28.60 -15.41 -10.76
C ALA A 396 27.45 -16.19 -10.09
N LEU A 397 26.24 -15.62 -10.02
CA LEU A 397 25.07 -16.32 -9.48
C LEU A 397 24.49 -17.29 -10.51
N GLU A 398 24.45 -16.87 -11.78
CA GLU A 398 24.09 -17.72 -12.92
C GLU A 398 24.98 -18.97 -12.95
N GLU A 399 26.30 -18.84 -12.81
CA GLU A 399 27.23 -19.96 -12.78
C GLU A 399 27.09 -20.87 -11.54
N ILE A 400 26.80 -20.29 -10.36
CA ILE A 400 26.66 -21.04 -9.10
C ILE A 400 25.31 -21.77 -9.03
N GLU A 401 24.24 -21.19 -9.58
CA GLU A 401 22.87 -21.71 -9.50
C GLU A 401 22.51 -22.62 -10.69
N ALA A 402 23.07 -22.40 -11.89
CA ALA A 402 22.93 -23.32 -13.02
C ALA A 402 23.47 -24.72 -12.70
N ARG A 403 24.57 -24.80 -11.93
CA ARG A 403 25.14 -26.08 -11.46
C ARG A 403 24.25 -26.82 -10.46
N ALA A 404 23.32 -26.12 -9.81
CA ALA A 404 22.51 -26.70 -8.74
C ALA A 404 21.24 -27.40 -9.26
N PHE A 405 20.76 -27.04 -10.46
CA PHE A 405 19.67 -27.74 -11.16
C PHE A 405 20.12 -28.98 -11.96
N ASP A 406 21.44 -29.22 -12.05
CA ASP A 406 22.01 -30.33 -12.80
C ASP A 406 22.58 -31.37 -11.82
N PRO A 407 21.73 -32.13 -11.09
CA PRO A 407 22.21 -33.30 -10.39
C PRO A 407 22.67 -34.28 -11.47
N GLY A 408 23.97 -34.26 -11.76
CA GLY A 408 24.55 -35.00 -12.88
C GLY A 408 24.00 -36.42 -12.97
N ASP A 409 23.83 -36.94 -14.18
CA ASP A 409 23.03 -38.12 -14.51
C ASP A 409 23.29 -39.35 -13.61
N GLN A 410 22.60 -39.39 -12.46
CA GLN A 410 22.64 -40.46 -11.46
C GLN A 410 21.44 -41.41 -11.58
N ALA A 411 20.53 -41.16 -12.53
CA ALA A 411 19.29 -41.91 -12.68
C ALA A 411 19.56 -43.42 -12.89
N GLU A 412 20.62 -43.76 -13.61
CA GLU A 412 21.04 -45.16 -13.78
C GLU A 412 21.49 -45.80 -12.46
N LYS A 413 22.25 -45.07 -11.63
CA LYS A 413 22.73 -45.56 -10.33
C LYS A 413 21.57 -45.77 -9.35
N ASP A 414 20.62 -44.83 -9.32
CA ASP A 414 19.46 -44.89 -8.43
C ASP A 414 18.53 -46.05 -8.79
N VAL A 415 18.27 -46.24 -10.10
CA VAL A 415 17.48 -47.38 -10.57
C VAL A 415 18.22 -48.70 -10.35
N ARG A 416 19.54 -48.75 -10.57
CA ARG A 416 20.35 -49.94 -10.28
C ARG A 416 20.27 -50.33 -8.80
N ALA A 417 20.36 -49.37 -7.88
CA ALA A 417 20.23 -49.62 -6.45
C ALA A 417 18.84 -50.18 -6.06
N VAL A 418 17.78 -49.72 -6.72
CA VAL A 418 16.42 -50.25 -6.55
C VAL A 418 16.32 -51.66 -7.11
N LEU A 419 16.89 -51.91 -8.29
CA LEU A 419 16.91 -53.25 -8.90
C LEU A 419 17.72 -54.24 -8.06
N GLU A 420 18.89 -53.86 -7.53
CA GLU A 420 19.67 -54.74 -6.65
C GLU A 420 18.90 -55.17 -5.39
N ARG A 421 17.97 -54.33 -4.90
CA ARG A 421 17.16 -54.62 -3.72
C ARG A 421 15.94 -55.49 -4.00
N TYR A 422 15.35 -55.41 -5.19
CA TYR A 422 14.05 -56.01 -5.50
C TYR A 422 14.04 -56.97 -6.69
N ALA A 423 15.09 -57.00 -7.51
CA ALA A 423 15.21 -57.93 -8.62
C ALA A 423 15.58 -59.33 -8.12
N PRO A 424 15.08 -60.38 -8.78
CA PRO A 424 15.46 -61.75 -8.47
C PRO A 424 16.95 -61.97 -8.76
N SER A 425 17.67 -62.57 -7.80
CA SER A 425 19.06 -62.97 -7.98
C SER A 425 19.12 -64.27 -8.77
N PHE A 426 19.55 -64.21 -10.02
CA PHE A 426 19.75 -65.39 -10.85
C PHE A 426 21.21 -65.88 -10.73
N GLU A 427 21.42 -66.93 -9.94
CA GLU A 427 22.70 -67.64 -9.93
C GLU A 427 22.76 -68.61 -11.11
N SER A 428 23.85 -68.55 -11.88
CA SER A 428 24.11 -69.51 -12.96
C SER A 428 24.28 -70.91 -12.36
N GLU A 429 23.39 -71.83 -12.74
CA GLU A 429 23.49 -73.23 -12.36
C GLU A 429 24.80 -73.87 -12.89
N PRO A 430 25.36 -74.88 -12.20
CA PRO A 430 26.59 -75.51 -12.63
C PRO A 430 26.42 -76.13 -14.03
N PRO A 431 27.41 -75.95 -14.93
CA PRO A 431 27.31 -76.42 -16.31
C PRO A 431 27.15 -77.95 -16.36
N PRO A 432 26.36 -78.48 -17.32
CA PRO A 432 26.19 -79.92 -17.47
C PRO A 432 27.52 -80.59 -17.77
N ARG A 433 27.75 -81.81 -17.28
CA ARG A 433 29.00 -82.53 -17.54
C ARG A 433 28.99 -83.17 -18.95
N TRP A 434 30.17 -83.39 -19.53
CA TRP A 434 30.33 -83.93 -20.89
C TRP A 434 29.72 -85.33 -21.10
N TYR A 435 29.49 -86.09 -20.03
CA TYR A 435 28.89 -87.43 -20.06
C TYR A 435 27.39 -87.46 -19.74
N GLU A 436 26.79 -86.33 -19.36
CA GLU A 436 25.35 -86.26 -19.04
C GLU A 436 24.50 -86.36 -20.32
N PRO A 437 23.36 -87.10 -20.29
CA PRO A 437 22.42 -87.17 -21.41
C PRO A 437 21.87 -85.79 -21.79
N SER A 438 21.58 -85.58 -23.07
CA SER A 438 20.93 -84.37 -23.59
C SER A 438 19.51 -84.19 -23.03
N GLU A 439 18.78 -85.29 -22.80
CA GLU A 439 17.44 -85.33 -22.19
C GLU A 439 17.40 -84.62 -20.83
N LEU A 440 18.45 -84.74 -20.02
CA LEU A 440 18.54 -84.13 -18.69
C LEU A 440 18.64 -82.59 -18.76
N VAL A 441 19.25 -82.06 -19.83
CA VAL A 441 19.32 -80.60 -20.08
C VAL A 441 17.97 -80.08 -20.55
N GLY A 442 17.25 -80.86 -21.37
CA GLY A 442 15.86 -80.59 -21.74
C GLY A 442 14.97 -80.55 -20.50
N GLU A 443 14.98 -81.60 -19.67
CA GLU A 443 14.20 -81.66 -18.43
C GLU A 443 14.48 -80.49 -17.48
N ARG A 444 15.73 -80.02 -17.39
CA ARG A 444 16.14 -78.94 -16.49
C ARG A 444 15.70 -77.54 -16.97
N TYR A 445 15.84 -77.26 -18.26
CA TYR A 445 15.60 -75.92 -18.82
C TYR A 445 14.29 -75.81 -19.63
N GLY A 446 13.45 -76.83 -19.65
CA GLY A 446 12.04 -76.75 -20.07
C GLY A 446 11.61 -77.80 -21.09
N PRO A 447 10.30 -77.97 -21.31
CA PRO A 447 9.81 -78.89 -22.33
C PRO A 447 10.31 -78.42 -23.69
N ASP A 448 11.06 -79.29 -24.37
CA ASP A 448 11.58 -79.02 -25.70
C ASP A 448 10.46 -79.14 -26.73
N HIS A 449 10.17 -78.03 -27.42
CA HIS A 449 9.13 -77.96 -28.46
C HIS A 449 9.63 -78.36 -29.84
N GLY A 450 10.93 -78.59 -29.97
CA GLY A 450 11.53 -78.88 -31.25
C GLY A 450 11.38 -80.33 -31.67
N ASP A 451 11.22 -80.56 -32.97
CA ASP A 451 11.17 -81.90 -33.54
C ASP A 451 12.55 -82.58 -33.38
N PRO A 452 12.67 -83.68 -32.60
CA PRO A 452 13.95 -84.37 -32.36
C PRO A 452 14.50 -85.06 -33.62
N SER A 453 13.67 -85.22 -34.65
CA SER A 453 14.11 -85.80 -35.93
C SER A 453 14.84 -84.80 -36.83
N ARG A 454 14.80 -83.50 -36.51
CA ARG A 454 15.43 -82.43 -37.29
C ARG A 454 16.68 -81.91 -36.60
N SER A 455 17.79 -81.88 -37.33
CA SER A 455 19.08 -81.35 -36.87
C SER A 455 19.27 -79.85 -37.11
N GLU A 456 18.33 -79.19 -37.81
CA GLU A 456 18.39 -77.76 -38.11
C GLU A 456 17.86 -76.91 -36.93
N PRO A 457 18.40 -75.69 -36.72
CA PRO A 457 17.89 -74.77 -35.70
C PRO A 457 16.40 -74.47 -35.90
N GLN A 458 15.64 -74.43 -34.81
CA GLN A 458 14.19 -74.20 -34.87
C GLN A 458 13.83 -72.85 -34.23
N PRO A 459 12.78 -72.17 -34.74
CA PRO A 459 12.34 -70.92 -34.16
C PRO A 459 11.83 -71.13 -32.73
N PRO A 460 11.89 -70.08 -31.87
CA PRO A 460 11.38 -70.17 -30.51
C PRO A 460 9.88 -70.53 -30.50
N ALA A 461 9.46 -71.27 -29.48
CA ALA A 461 8.06 -71.69 -29.33
C ALA A 461 7.12 -70.47 -29.28
N PRO A 462 5.93 -70.49 -29.91
CA PRO A 462 5.03 -69.35 -29.97
C PRO A 462 4.54 -68.88 -28.59
N ALA A 463 4.40 -69.80 -27.64
CA ALA A 463 4.13 -69.50 -26.22
C ALA A 463 5.28 -70.03 -25.35
N PRO A 464 5.80 -69.24 -24.39
CA PRO A 464 6.79 -69.72 -23.44
C PRO A 464 6.17 -70.75 -22.49
N SER A 465 6.93 -71.78 -22.11
CA SER A 465 6.48 -72.80 -21.16
C SER A 465 7.64 -73.33 -20.29
N GLY A 466 7.32 -73.92 -19.14
CA GLY A 466 8.31 -74.55 -18.26
C GLY A 466 9.23 -73.52 -17.59
N TRP A 467 10.55 -73.75 -17.67
CA TRP A 467 11.56 -72.89 -17.04
C TRP A 467 11.50 -71.44 -17.55
N LEU A 468 11.40 -71.24 -18.87
CA LEU A 468 11.38 -69.91 -19.47
C LEU A 468 10.14 -69.11 -19.03
N GLU A 469 8.98 -69.75 -18.98
CA GLU A 469 7.74 -69.12 -18.52
C GLU A 469 7.81 -68.74 -17.04
N ALA A 470 8.39 -69.61 -16.20
CA ALA A 470 8.60 -69.30 -14.79
C ALA A 470 9.50 -68.06 -14.59
N ARG A 471 10.62 -67.98 -15.32
CA ARG A 471 11.54 -66.83 -15.25
C ARG A 471 10.95 -65.56 -15.84
N MET A 472 10.22 -65.65 -16.95
CA MET A 472 9.51 -64.50 -17.53
C MET A 472 8.45 -63.95 -16.57
N ARG A 473 7.64 -64.82 -15.94
CA ARG A 473 6.64 -64.39 -14.94
C ARG A 473 7.28 -63.75 -13.72
N GLU A 474 8.41 -64.26 -13.26
CA GLU A 474 9.16 -63.70 -12.13
C GLU A 474 9.64 -62.27 -12.46
N ILE A 475 10.30 -62.08 -13.61
CA ILE A 475 10.73 -60.77 -14.10
C ILE A 475 9.53 -59.83 -14.29
N GLU A 476 8.43 -60.31 -14.88
CA GLU A 476 7.21 -59.53 -15.07
C GLU A 476 6.57 -59.11 -13.75
N SER A 477 6.58 -59.98 -12.75
CA SER A 477 6.06 -59.68 -11.41
C SER A 477 6.88 -58.59 -10.71
N THR A 478 8.21 -58.65 -10.82
CA THR A 478 9.12 -57.61 -10.31
C THR A 478 8.92 -56.29 -11.05
N TRP A 479 8.82 -56.32 -12.39
CA TRP A 479 8.55 -55.13 -13.19
C TRP A 479 7.23 -54.46 -12.81
N ARG A 480 6.14 -55.24 -12.66
CA ARG A 480 4.82 -54.74 -12.21
C ARG A 480 4.85 -54.21 -10.77
N LEU A 481 5.63 -54.84 -9.88
CA LEU A 481 5.81 -54.38 -8.50
C LEU A 481 6.50 -53.01 -8.46
N LEU A 482 7.56 -52.84 -9.25
CA LEU A 482 8.28 -51.57 -9.38
C LEU A 482 7.36 -50.50 -9.97
N GLN A 483 6.57 -50.84 -11.00
CA GLN A 483 5.65 -49.91 -11.66
C GLN A 483 4.52 -49.37 -10.75
N ARG A 484 4.07 -50.11 -9.74
CA ARG A 484 2.86 -49.77 -8.95
C ARG A 484 3.11 -49.06 -7.62
N LYS A 485 4.28 -49.21 -7.00
CA LYS A 485 4.52 -48.66 -5.63
C LYS A 485 5.95 -48.15 -5.43
N ARG A 486 6.96 -48.94 -5.83
CA ARG A 486 8.34 -48.67 -5.38
C ARG A 486 9.10 -47.67 -6.25
N PHE A 487 8.76 -47.58 -7.54
CA PHE A 487 9.34 -46.56 -8.41
C PHE A 487 8.72 -45.17 -8.14
N ASP A 488 7.43 -45.12 -7.83
CA ASP A 488 6.74 -43.88 -7.46
C ASP A 488 7.34 -43.25 -6.19
N ASP A 489 7.78 -44.05 -5.21
CA ASP A 489 8.49 -43.57 -4.02
C ASP A 489 9.82 -42.85 -4.38
N VAL A 490 10.53 -43.32 -5.41
CA VAL A 490 11.79 -42.71 -5.88
C VAL A 490 11.50 -41.41 -6.62
N VAL A 491 10.51 -41.42 -7.52
CA VAL A 491 10.06 -40.22 -8.23
C VAL A 491 9.55 -39.15 -7.25
N ALA A 492 8.79 -39.54 -6.22
CA ALA A 492 8.28 -38.64 -5.21
C ALA A 492 9.41 -38.02 -4.37
N ARG A 493 10.42 -38.80 -4.00
CA ARG A 493 11.60 -38.30 -3.28
C ARG A 493 12.37 -37.27 -4.11
N ASP A 494 12.60 -37.57 -5.40
CA ASP A 494 13.33 -36.67 -6.29
C ASP A 494 12.54 -35.39 -6.54
N ARG A 495 11.21 -35.49 -6.73
CA ARG A 495 10.34 -34.31 -6.85
C ARG A 495 10.39 -33.45 -5.59
N ALA A 496 10.26 -34.05 -4.41
CA ALA A 496 10.34 -33.32 -3.15
C ALA A 496 11.71 -32.63 -2.96
N ALA A 497 12.81 -33.26 -3.39
CA ALA A 497 14.14 -32.65 -3.36
C ALA A 497 14.23 -31.44 -4.30
N VAL A 498 13.67 -31.54 -5.50
CA VAL A 498 13.62 -30.43 -6.47
C VAL A 498 12.70 -29.29 -5.98
N GLU A 499 11.55 -29.61 -5.37
CA GLU A 499 10.64 -28.63 -4.78
C GLU A 499 11.27 -27.90 -3.58
N GLN A 500 11.91 -28.62 -2.66
CA GLN A 500 12.62 -28.01 -1.54
C GLN A 500 13.70 -27.06 -2.06
N TRP A 501 14.46 -27.49 -3.06
CA TRP A 501 15.50 -26.66 -3.65
C TRP A 501 14.93 -25.41 -4.34
N ARG A 502 13.79 -25.54 -5.06
CA ARG A 502 13.06 -24.41 -5.65
C ARG A 502 12.72 -23.39 -4.58
N ASP A 503 12.20 -23.84 -3.44
CA ASP A 503 11.79 -22.95 -2.35
C ASP A 503 13.00 -22.26 -1.70
N GLU A 504 14.11 -22.98 -1.52
CA GLU A 504 15.39 -22.41 -1.05
C GLU A 504 15.98 -21.38 -2.03
N LEU A 505 15.88 -21.64 -3.34
CA LEU A 505 16.29 -20.69 -4.37
C LEU A 505 15.43 -19.43 -4.34
N LEU A 506 14.10 -19.59 -4.31
CA LEU A 506 13.17 -18.46 -4.26
C LEU A 506 13.42 -17.58 -3.04
N ASP A 507 13.68 -18.16 -1.88
CA ASP A 507 14.02 -17.42 -0.66
C ASP A 507 15.34 -16.66 -0.80
N LYS A 508 16.38 -17.27 -1.39
CA LYS A 508 17.66 -16.60 -1.68
C LYS A 508 17.50 -15.45 -2.67
N LEU A 509 16.77 -15.66 -3.76
CA LEU A 509 16.50 -14.63 -4.78
C LEU A 509 15.73 -13.46 -4.16
N ARG A 510 14.65 -13.73 -3.41
CA ARG A 510 13.87 -12.69 -2.72
C ARG A 510 14.73 -11.89 -1.75
N LYS A 511 15.51 -12.56 -0.89
CA LYS A 511 16.44 -11.89 0.03
C LYS A 511 17.48 -11.03 -0.68
N ARG A 512 17.95 -11.44 -1.86
CA ARG A 512 18.90 -10.66 -2.65
C ARG A 512 18.24 -9.43 -3.25
N VAL A 513 17.07 -9.58 -3.86
CA VAL A 513 16.28 -8.45 -4.40
C VAL A 513 15.96 -7.44 -3.29
N ASP A 514 15.51 -7.92 -2.13
CA ASP A 514 15.19 -7.06 -0.98
C ASP A 514 16.44 -6.36 -0.43
N ARG A 515 17.58 -7.06 -0.37
CA ARG A 515 18.87 -6.49 0.05
C ARG A 515 19.31 -5.38 -0.90
N GLU A 516 19.26 -5.62 -2.21
CA GLU A 516 19.67 -4.63 -3.21
C GLU A 516 18.80 -3.38 -3.14
N LEU A 517 17.49 -3.57 -2.93
CA LEU A 517 16.53 -2.47 -2.89
C LEU A 517 16.64 -1.61 -1.62
N TRP A 518 16.80 -2.24 -0.45
CA TRP A 518 16.58 -1.59 0.85
C TRP A 518 17.81 -1.47 1.77
N THR A 519 18.95 -2.10 1.48
CA THR A 519 20.14 -2.02 2.38
C THR A 519 20.76 -0.63 2.37
N ASP A 520 20.82 0.00 1.19
CA ASP A 520 21.26 1.39 1.02
C ASP A 520 20.25 2.11 0.12
N PRO A 521 19.11 2.52 0.69
CA PRO A 521 17.94 2.95 -0.07
C PRO A 521 18.26 4.26 -0.78
N SER A 522 18.27 4.20 -2.11
CA SER A 522 18.63 5.31 -2.98
C SER A 522 17.83 5.23 -4.29
N PRO A 523 17.64 6.35 -5.02
CA PRO A 523 17.06 6.29 -6.35
C PRO A 523 17.81 5.33 -7.29
N GLN A 524 19.12 5.19 -7.08
CA GLN A 524 19.97 4.24 -7.81
C GLN A 524 19.73 2.79 -7.39
N SER A 525 19.38 2.50 -6.13
CA SER A 525 19.10 1.12 -5.71
C SER A 525 17.88 0.56 -6.45
N LEU A 526 16.82 1.35 -6.63
CA LEU A 526 15.66 0.99 -7.47
C LEU A 526 16.09 0.58 -8.89
N ARG A 527 16.96 1.37 -9.54
CA ARG A 527 17.47 1.06 -10.90
C ARG A 527 18.36 -0.17 -10.93
N ARG A 528 19.21 -0.37 -9.92
CA ARG A 528 20.03 -1.58 -9.77
C ARG A 528 19.17 -2.82 -9.58
N THR A 529 18.10 -2.74 -8.78
CA THR A 529 17.15 -3.84 -8.59
C THR A 529 16.38 -4.17 -9.87
N GLU A 530 15.92 -3.16 -10.63
CA GLU A 530 15.30 -3.36 -11.95
C GLU A 530 16.23 -4.11 -12.92
N GLU A 531 17.50 -3.71 -12.99
CA GLU A 531 18.51 -4.37 -13.83
C GLU A 531 18.80 -5.80 -13.36
N LEU A 532 18.97 -6.00 -12.05
CA LEU A 532 19.20 -7.33 -11.44
C LEU A 532 18.06 -8.29 -11.79
N VAL A 533 16.81 -7.88 -11.57
CA VAL A 533 15.64 -8.70 -11.89
C VAL A 533 15.56 -8.97 -13.40
N SER A 534 15.84 -7.98 -14.25
CA SER A 534 15.86 -8.18 -15.70
C SER A 534 16.91 -9.20 -16.15
N LYS A 535 18.10 -9.20 -15.55
CA LYS A 535 19.17 -10.16 -15.86
C LYS A 535 18.81 -11.56 -15.39
N LEU A 536 18.33 -11.70 -14.17
CA LEU A 536 17.87 -12.98 -13.63
C LEU A 536 16.74 -13.57 -14.48
N ARG A 537 15.75 -12.76 -14.88
CA ARG A 537 14.67 -13.20 -15.78
C ARG A 537 15.20 -13.75 -17.09
N ARG A 538 16.19 -13.08 -17.70
CA ARG A 538 16.80 -13.55 -18.94
C ARG A 538 17.55 -14.86 -18.74
N ALA A 539 18.40 -14.95 -17.72
CA ALA A 539 19.19 -16.16 -17.45
C ALA A 539 18.30 -17.38 -17.16
N PHE A 540 17.29 -17.23 -16.29
CA PHE A 540 16.37 -18.32 -15.98
C PHE A 540 15.44 -18.68 -17.16
N ALA A 541 15.11 -17.73 -18.05
CA ALA A 541 14.39 -18.03 -19.28
C ALA A 541 15.23 -18.87 -20.24
N GLU A 542 16.52 -18.55 -20.40
CA GLU A 542 17.46 -19.35 -21.21
C GLU A 542 17.60 -20.78 -20.63
N GLN A 543 17.71 -20.91 -19.31
CA GLN A 543 17.74 -22.22 -18.64
C GLN A 543 16.42 -23.00 -18.76
N LEU A 544 15.28 -22.31 -18.70
CA LEU A 544 13.97 -22.93 -18.90
C LEU A 544 13.85 -23.49 -20.31
N ASP A 545 14.29 -22.76 -21.32
CA ASP A 545 14.31 -23.23 -22.72
C ASP A 545 15.18 -24.47 -22.87
N ASP A 546 16.35 -24.51 -22.24
CA ASP A 546 17.23 -25.69 -22.23
C ASP A 546 16.60 -26.89 -21.51
N ALA A 547 15.99 -26.69 -20.35
CA ALA A 547 15.29 -27.74 -19.62
C ALA A 547 14.08 -28.30 -20.39
N VAL A 548 13.37 -27.44 -21.14
CA VAL A 548 12.28 -27.87 -22.04
C VAL A 548 12.83 -28.73 -23.18
N ARG A 549 13.95 -28.34 -23.79
CA ARG A 549 14.62 -29.17 -24.83
C ARG A 549 15.06 -30.52 -24.29
N GLU A 550 15.63 -30.57 -23.07
CA GLU A 550 16.02 -31.82 -22.42
C GLU A 550 14.81 -32.73 -22.14
N ARG A 551 13.71 -32.17 -21.62
CA ARG A 551 12.46 -32.90 -21.41
C ARG A 551 11.93 -33.50 -22.72
N ASP A 552 11.94 -32.73 -23.79
CA ASP A 552 11.42 -33.16 -25.09
C ASP A 552 12.33 -34.20 -25.77
N ALA A 553 13.62 -34.19 -25.45
CA ALA A 553 14.59 -35.21 -25.86
C ALA A 553 14.45 -36.52 -25.06
N ALA A 554 14.05 -36.46 -23.79
CA ALA A 554 13.87 -37.61 -22.89
C ALA A 554 12.61 -38.42 -23.23
N ARG A 555 12.69 -39.31 -24.23
CA ARG A 555 11.58 -40.22 -24.57
C ARG A 555 11.64 -41.50 -23.71
N PRO A 556 10.52 -41.96 -23.13
CA PRO A 556 10.50 -43.19 -22.36
C PRO A 556 10.77 -44.39 -23.29
N ALA A 557 11.66 -45.29 -22.86
CA ALA A 557 11.90 -46.54 -23.58
C ALA A 557 10.64 -47.41 -23.58
N PRO A 558 10.43 -48.26 -24.61
CA PRO A 558 9.34 -49.22 -24.63
C PRO A 558 9.45 -50.23 -23.48
N ALA A 559 8.37 -50.99 -23.24
CA ALA A 559 8.37 -52.07 -22.26
C ALA A 559 9.49 -53.10 -22.55
N PRO A 560 10.01 -53.80 -21.51
CA PRO A 560 11.13 -54.72 -21.68
C PRO A 560 10.79 -55.82 -22.70
N ASP A 561 11.74 -56.13 -23.57
CA ASP A 561 11.58 -57.12 -24.65
C ASP A 561 12.15 -58.48 -24.21
N PHE A 562 11.33 -59.52 -24.29
CA PHE A 562 11.72 -60.88 -23.95
C PHE A 562 12.18 -61.69 -25.17
N GLU A 563 12.12 -61.15 -26.39
CA GLU A 563 12.41 -61.90 -27.61
C GLU A 563 13.89 -62.35 -27.68
N ALA A 564 14.80 -61.50 -27.20
CA ALA A 564 16.22 -61.85 -27.09
C ALA A 564 16.43 -63.07 -26.17
N LEU A 565 15.75 -63.10 -25.01
CA LEU A 565 15.78 -64.21 -24.06
C LEU A 565 15.14 -65.48 -24.65
N ARG A 566 13.99 -65.35 -25.32
CA ARG A 566 13.30 -66.47 -26.01
C ARG A 566 14.19 -67.09 -27.08
N SER A 567 14.86 -66.27 -27.88
CA SER A 567 15.77 -66.73 -28.93
C SER A 567 17.02 -67.42 -28.34
N ALA A 568 17.54 -66.95 -27.21
CA ALA A 568 18.70 -67.53 -26.56
C ALA A 568 18.37 -68.86 -25.87
N HIS A 569 17.19 -68.97 -25.26
CA HIS A 569 16.66 -70.21 -24.71
C HIS A 569 16.44 -71.27 -25.80
N ALA A 570 15.83 -70.90 -26.93
CA ALA A 570 15.68 -71.79 -28.07
C ALA A 570 17.04 -72.30 -28.60
N ARG A 571 18.04 -71.42 -28.74
CA ARG A 571 19.41 -71.81 -29.13
C ARG A 571 20.06 -72.78 -28.13
N ALA A 572 19.80 -72.63 -26.83
CA ALA A 572 20.32 -73.54 -25.82
C ALA A 572 19.68 -74.93 -25.91
N LEU A 573 18.37 -75.00 -26.15
CA LEU A 573 17.67 -76.28 -26.39
C LEU A 573 18.08 -76.92 -27.72
N ASP A 574 18.26 -76.15 -28.79
CA ASP A 574 18.78 -76.63 -30.08
C ASP A 574 20.19 -77.22 -29.94
N ALA A 575 21.06 -76.55 -29.18
CA ALA A 575 22.40 -77.05 -28.89
C ALA A 575 22.38 -78.33 -28.03
N ALA A 576 21.38 -78.46 -27.14
CA ALA A 576 21.17 -79.68 -26.36
C ALA A 576 20.68 -80.84 -27.23
N ARG A 577 19.76 -80.60 -28.18
CA ARG A 577 19.27 -81.61 -29.14
C ARG A 577 20.33 -82.07 -30.14
N ALA A 578 21.15 -81.14 -30.64
CA ALA A 578 22.22 -81.45 -31.58
C ALA A 578 23.39 -82.21 -30.91
N ARG A 579 23.37 -82.36 -29.58
CA ARG A 579 24.38 -83.12 -28.85
C ARG A 579 24.14 -84.62 -29.03
N PRO A 580 25.10 -85.36 -29.58
CA PRO A 580 24.93 -86.80 -29.80
C PRO A 580 25.01 -87.57 -28.47
N ASP A 581 24.19 -88.62 -28.34
CA ASP A 581 24.15 -89.45 -27.14
C ASP A 581 25.48 -90.18 -26.92
N PRO A 582 26.20 -89.93 -25.81
CA PRO A 582 27.46 -90.63 -25.51
C PRO A 582 27.33 -92.16 -25.57
N PRO A 583 26.30 -92.81 -25.00
CA PRO A 583 26.21 -94.28 -25.05
C PRO A 583 25.92 -94.82 -26.45
N ARG A 584 25.11 -94.12 -27.27
CA ARG A 584 24.85 -94.53 -28.65
C ARG A 584 26.07 -94.30 -29.53
N MET A 585 26.80 -93.20 -29.33
CA MET A 585 28.06 -92.95 -30.01
C MET A 585 29.15 -93.94 -29.64
N LEU A 586 29.23 -94.36 -28.37
CA LEU A 586 30.14 -95.42 -27.94
C LEU A 586 29.76 -96.77 -28.56
N LEU A 587 28.47 -97.09 -28.65
CA LEU A 587 27.98 -98.29 -29.35
C LEU A 587 28.36 -98.27 -30.84
N TRP A 588 28.08 -97.16 -31.55
CA TRP A 588 28.51 -97.00 -32.94
C TRP A 588 30.02 -96.99 -33.08
N GLY A 589 30.74 -96.37 -32.15
CA GLY A 589 32.20 -96.39 -32.08
C GLY A 589 32.75 -97.81 -31.94
N LEU A 590 32.16 -98.63 -31.08
CA LEU A 590 32.49 -100.05 -30.90
C LEU A 590 32.12 -100.88 -32.15
N LEU A 591 30.96 -100.65 -32.77
CA LEU A 591 30.55 -101.30 -34.01
C LEU A 591 31.49 -100.93 -35.17
N THR A 592 31.86 -99.66 -35.28
CA THR A 592 32.79 -99.15 -36.29
C THR A 592 34.19 -99.69 -36.03
N LEU A 593 34.63 -99.77 -34.77
CA LEU A 593 35.89 -100.40 -34.38
C LEU A 593 35.88 -101.90 -34.73
N GLY A 594 34.75 -102.59 -34.51
CA GLY A 594 34.51 -103.97 -34.92
C GLY A 594 34.59 -104.15 -36.44
N ALA A 595 33.96 -103.26 -37.21
CA ALA A 595 34.07 -103.25 -38.67
C ALA A 595 35.51 -102.95 -39.13
N THR A 596 36.20 -102.02 -38.48
CA THR A 596 37.61 -101.71 -38.74
C THR A 596 38.45 -102.96 -38.53
N LEU A 597 38.27 -103.66 -37.40
CA LEU A 597 38.94 -104.92 -37.10
C LEU A 597 38.60 -106.05 -38.09
N LEU A 598 37.40 -106.06 -38.65
CA LEU A 598 36.98 -107.10 -39.61
C LEU A 598 37.55 -106.86 -41.02
N PHE A 599 37.54 -105.61 -41.49
CA PHE A 599 37.85 -105.27 -42.89
C PHE A 599 39.27 -104.72 -43.09
N VAL A 600 39.79 -103.91 -42.17
CA VAL A 600 41.09 -103.23 -42.35
C VAL A 600 42.29 -104.16 -42.32
N PRO A 601 42.36 -105.25 -41.53
CA PRO A 601 43.49 -106.18 -41.61
C PRO A 601 43.64 -106.84 -42.99
N SER A 602 42.52 -107.14 -43.66
CA SER A 602 42.51 -107.68 -45.02
C SER A 602 42.98 -106.63 -46.03
N VAL A 603 42.57 -105.37 -45.87
CA VAL A 603 43.04 -104.24 -46.70
C VAL A 603 44.53 -103.95 -46.46
N LEU A 604 45.02 -104.00 -45.22
CA LEU A 604 46.43 -103.79 -44.88
C LEU A 604 47.32 -104.89 -45.46
N ARG A 605 46.85 -106.15 -45.45
CA ARG A 605 47.54 -107.28 -46.10
C ARG A 605 47.53 -107.15 -47.62
N MET A 606 46.37 -106.88 -48.22
CA MET A 606 46.29 -106.59 -49.67
C MET A 606 47.19 -105.41 -50.07
N PHE A 607 47.27 -104.37 -49.25
CA PHE A 607 48.15 -103.22 -49.50
C PHE A 607 49.62 -103.60 -49.38
N ALA A 608 50.00 -104.40 -48.39
CA ALA A 608 51.35 -104.93 -48.25
C ALA A 608 51.77 -105.78 -49.47
N ASP A 609 50.84 -106.60 -49.99
CA ASP A 609 51.05 -107.43 -51.18
C ASP A 609 51.11 -106.58 -52.45
N ALA A 610 50.20 -105.62 -52.63
CA ALA A 610 50.13 -104.76 -53.80
C ALA A 610 51.36 -103.83 -53.96
N VAL A 611 51.96 -103.41 -52.84
CA VAL A 611 53.17 -102.56 -52.81
C VAL A 611 54.46 -103.40 -52.79
N ALA A 612 54.36 -104.74 -52.83
CA ALA A 612 55.49 -105.66 -52.74
C ALA A 612 56.42 -105.31 -51.55
N MET A 613 55.83 -105.11 -50.37
CA MET A 613 56.57 -104.64 -49.19
C MET A 613 57.72 -105.60 -48.84
N ASN A 614 58.94 -105.04 -48.86
CA ASN A 614 60.16 -105.81 -48.72
C ASN A 614 60.25 -106.44 -47.29
N PRO A 615 60.40 -107.78 -47.16
CA PRO A 615 60.31 -108.49 -45.87
C PRO A 615 61.41 -108.12 -44.85
N ALA A 616 62.45 -107.40 -45.26
CA ALA A 616 63.54 -106.97 -44.38
C ALA A 616 63.24 -105.70 -43.56
N ARG A 617 62.08 -105.04 -43.73
CA ARG A 617 61.78 -103.77 -43.03
C ARG A 617 61.04 -104.00 -41.71
N TRP A 618 61.46 -103.30 -40.66
CA TRP A 618 60.94 -103.46 -39.28
C TRP A 618 59.42 -103.27 -39.12
N TYR A 619 58.78 -102.51 -40.01
CA TYR A 619 57.33 -102.26 -39.98
C TYR A 619 56.53 -103.27 -40.82
N GLN A 620 57.16 -104.12 -41.63
CA GLN A 620 56.46 -105.15 -42.40
C GLN A 620 55.58 -106.07 -41.53
N PRO A 621 56.03 -106.59 -40.35
CA PRO A 621 55.18 -107.43 -39.51
C PRO A 621 53.96 -106.67 -38.94
N LEU A 622 53.97 -105.33 -38.92
CA LEU A 622 52.82 -104.53 -38.49
C LEU A 622 51.67 -104.52 -39.52
N PHE A 623 51.96 -104.75 -40.80
CA PHE A 623 50.95 -104.79 -41.88
C PHE A 623 50.52 -106.22 -42.26
N THR A 624 51.30 -107.25 -41.93
CA THR A 624 51.04 -108.65 -42.32
C THR A 624 50.66 -109.53 -41.11
N GLU A 625 51.61 -109.80 -40.21
CA GLU A 625 51.44 -110.71 -39.06
C GLU A 625 50.60 -110.08 -37.93
N LYS A 626 50.88 -108.82 -37.62
CA LYS A 626 50.21 -108.02 -36.57
C LYS A 626 49.19 -107.02 -37.14
N ALA A 627 48.73 -107.24 -38.37
CA ALA A 627 47.75 -106.40 -39.07
C ALA A 627 46.47 -106.13 -38.24
N TRP A 628 46.06 -107.11 -37.43
CA TRP A 628 44.92 -106.98 -36.53
C TRP A 628 45.19 -106.00 -35.38
N LEU A 629 46.42 -105.98 -34.85
CA LEU A 629 46.82 -105.14 -33.71
C LEU A 629 47.09 -103.71 -34.14
N THR A 630 47.61 -103.50 -35.35
CA THR A 630 47.69 -102.16 -35.97
C THR A 630 46.33 -101.61 -36.33
N SER A 631 45.44 -102.43 -36.90
CA SER A 631 44.04 -102.05 -37.14
C SER A 631 43.31 -101.66 -35.85
N LEU A 632 43.56 -102.37 -34.75
CA LEU A 632 43.03 -102.02 -33.43
C LEU A 632 43.53 -100.64 -33.00
N LEU A 633 44.84 -100.42 -32.97
CA LEU A 633 45.45 -99.15 -32.55
C LEU A 633 45.02 -97.96 -33.42
N LEU A 634 45.03 -98.12 -34.74
CA LEU A 634 44.65 -97.08 -35.69
C LEU A 634 43.14 -96.78 -35.63
N GLY A 635 42.32 -97.81 -35.47
CA GLY A 635 40.88 -97.68 -35.24
C GLY A 635 40.57 -96.98 -33.93
N LEU A 636 41.25 -97.34 -32.83
CA LEU A 636 41.03 -96.77 -31.50
C LEU A 636 41.49 -95.30 -31.45
N LEU A 637 42.62 -94.95 -32.08
CA LEU A 637 43.09 -93.56 -32.22
C LEU A 637 42.19 -92.73 -33.14
N GLY A 638 41.83 -93.26 -34.31
CA GLY A 638 41.01 -92.55 -35.30
C GLY A 638 39.57 -92.34 -34.83
N ILE A 639 38.91 -93.42 -34.41
CA ILE A 639 37.52 -93.39 -33.93
C ILE A 639 37.45 -92.68 -32.58
N GLY A 640 38.39 -92.94 -31.67
CA GLY A 640 38.47 -92.27 -30.37
C GLY A 640 38.72 -90.76 -30.50
N GLY A 641 39.66 -90.36 -31.38
CA GLY A 641 39.93 -88.95 -31.67
C GLY A 641 38.75 -88.25 -32.34
N TRP A 642 38.07 -88.91 -33.29
CA TRP A 642 36.88 -88.38 -33.93
C TRP A 642 35.70 -88.23 -32.96
N LEU A 643 35.43 -89.26 -32.14
CA LEU A 643 34.39 -89.22 -31.09
C LEU A 643 34.66 -88.11 -30.07
N ALA A 644 35.89 -88.01 -29.57
CA ALA A 644 36.28 -86.95 -28.63
C ALA A 644 36.12 -85.56 -29.27
N TRP A 645 36.50 -85.40 -30.53
CA TRP A 645 36.35 -84.13 -31.26
C TRP A 645 34.88 -83.75 -31.47
N VAL A 646 34.03 -84.68 -31.94
CA VAL A 646 32.60 -84.42 -32.15
C VAL A 646 31.89 -84.11 -30.82
N LEU A 647 32.15 -84.90 -29.77
CA LEU A 647 31.53 -84.73 -28.46
C LEU A 647 32.00 -83.44 -27.77
N SER A 648 33.31 -83.14 -27.82
CA SER A 648 33.86 -81.89 -27.28
C SER A 648 33.31 -80.67 -28.01
N ARG A 649 33.23 -80.71 -29.34
CA ARG A 649 32.67 -79.60 -30.13
C ARG A 649 31.19 -79.39 -29.86
N ALA A 650 30.40 -80.45 -29.74
CA ALA A 650 28.98 -80.34 -29.39
C ALA A 650 28.80 -79.83 -27.94
N HIS A 651 29.62 -80.31 -27.01
CA HIS A 651 29.57 -79.90 -25.61
C HIS A 651 29.96 -78.42 -25.44
N LEU A 652 31.03 -77.94 -26.08
CA LEU A 652 31.43 -76.53 -26.06
C LEU A 652 30.37 -75.61 -26.67
N ARG A 653 29.66 -76.06 -27.72
CA ARG A 653 28.53 -75.32 -28.30
C ARG A 653 27.37 -75.20 -27.31
N LEU A 654 27.06 -76.26 -26.58
CA LEU A 654 26.04 -76.24 -25.53
C LEU A 654 26.43 -75.30 -24.39
N LEU A 655 27.67 -75.34 -23.91
CA LEU A 655 28.14 -74.42 -22.87
C LEU A 655 28.04 -72.96 -23.33
N ALA A 656 28.52 -72.65 -24.54
CA ALA A 656 28.40 -71.31 -25.11
C ALA A 656 26.94 -70.85 -25.27
N ALA A 657 26.03 -71.76 -25.62
CA ALA A 657 24.60 -71.43 -25.73
C ALA A 657 23.94 -71.22 -24.36
N LEU A 658 24.30 -72.01 -23.34
CA LEU A 658 23.85 -71.81 -21.97
C LEU A 658 24.39 -70.50 -21.37
N ASP A 659 25.67 -70.19 -21.60
CA ASP A 659 26.25 -68.90 -21.20
C ASP A 659 25.53 -67.74 -21.89
N GLY A 660 25.21 -67.90 -23.19
CA GLY A 660 24.42 -66.93 -23.95
C GLY A 660 22.98 -66.75 -23.43
N MET A 661 22.34 -67.84 -22.96
CA MET A 661 21.03 -67.79 -22.32
C MET A 661 21.08 -67.03 -20.99
N TRP A 662 22.04 -67.36 -20.10
CA TRP A 662 22.22 -66.64 -18.84
C TRP A 662 22.64 -65.18 -19.02
N ALA A 663 23.43 -64.87 -20.05
CA ALA A 663 23.73 -63.49 -20.44
C ALA A 663 22.46 -62.75 -20.86
N SER A 664 21.65 -63.34 -21.75
CA SER A 664 20.40 -62.71 -22.20
C SER A 664 19.38 -62.48 -21.06
N LEU A 665 19.36 -63.38 -20.06
CA LEU A 665 18.52 -63.22 -18.88
C LEU A 665 18.97 -62.01 -18.03
N ARG A 666 20.28 -61.86 -17.83
CA ARG A 666 20.84 -60.69 -17.14
C ARG A 666 20.61 -59.41 -17.95
N ASP A 667 20.81 -59.45 -19.27
CA ASP A 667 20.59 -58.31 -20.16
C ASP A 667 19.13 -57.84 -20.19
N THR A 668 18.17 -58.76 -20.00
CA THR A 668 16.75 -58.39 -19.89
C THR A 668 16.46 -57.56 -18.63
N LEU A 669 17.23 -57.75 -17.55
CA LEU A 669 17.11 -56.98 -16.31
C LEU A 669 17.97 -55.70 -16.32
N SER A 670 19.26 -55.82 -16.64
CA SER A 670 20.27 -54.77 -16.47
C SER A 670 21.03 -54.39 -17.75
N GLY A 671 20.59 -54.91 -18.90
CA GLY A 671 21.23 -54.64 -20.18
C GLY A 671 21.01 -53.21 -20.69
N PRO A 672 21.74 -52.81 -21.74
CA PRO A 672 21.71 -51.45 -22.27
C PRO A 672 20.48 -51.14 -23.14
N ARG A 673 19.79 -52.16 -23.67
CA ARG A 673 18.65 -52.01 -24.58
C ARG A 673 17.53 -53.01 -24.26
N GLY A 674 16.28 -52.55 -24.28
CA GLY A 674 15.08 -53.36 -24.07
C GLY A 674 14.99 -53.95 -22.67
N SER A 675 15.69 -53.36 -21.69
CA SER A 675 15.81 -53.90 -20.33
C SER A 675 14.89 -53.18 -19.33
N VAL A 676 14.66 -53.82 -18.20
CA VAL A 676 13.94 -53.21 -17.06
C VAL A 676 14.68 -51.97 -16.54
N LEU A 677 16.02 -52.02 -16.50
CA LEU A 677 16.87 -50.88 -16.13
C LEU A 677 16.66 -49.69 -17.08
N GLU A 678 16.78 -49.89 -18.39
CA GLU A 678 16.61 -48.82 -19.37
C GLU A 678 15.21 -48.18 -19.30
N TYR A 679 14.16 -49.00 -19.15
CA TYR A 679 12.79 -48.55 -18.99
C TYR A 679 12.63 -47.60 -17.79
N PHE A 680 13.09 -48.00 -16.60
CA PHE A 680 12.95 -47.16 -15.40
C PHE A 680 13.93 -45.98 -15.39
N THR A 681 15.14 -46.11 -15.92
CA THR A 681 16.11 -45.01 -16.01
C THR A 681 15.61 -43.91 -16.94
N THR A 682 15.10 -44.24 -18.13
CA THR A 682 14.54 -43.24 -19.05
C THR A 682 13.30 -42.55 -18.48
N ARG A 683 12.44 -43.29 -17.77
CA ARG A 683 11.27 -42.72 -17.07
C ARG A 683 11.66 -41.82 -15.90
N LEU A 684 12.71 -42.17 -15.14
CA LEU A 684 13.21 -41.35 -14.04
C LEU A 684 13.81 -40.05 -14.57
N ARG A 685 14.62 -40.12 -15.64
CA ARG A 685 15.16 -38.94 -16.34
C ARG A 685 14.05 -38.01 -16.82
N LEU A 686 12.99 -38.55 -17.45
CA LEU A 686 11.84 -37.75 -17.87
C LEU A 686 11.15 -37.09 -16.68
N SER A 687 10.94 -37.82 -15.57
CA SER A 687 10.29 -37.26 -14.38
C SER A 687 11.10 -36.12 -13.74
N ARG A 688 12.43 -36.24 -13.72
CA ARG A 688 13.35 -35.19 -13.24
C ARG A 688 13.33 -33.98 -14.16
N ALA A 689 13.35 -34.20 -15.49
CA ALA A 689 13.25 -33.12 -16.47
C ALA A 689 11.92 -32.33 -16.33
N ILE A 690 10.80 -33.03 -16.11
CA ILE A 690 9.50 -32.38 -15.85
C ILE A 690 9.55 -31.55 -14.57
N ALA A 691 10.04 -32.13 -13.46
CA ALA A 691 10.13 -31.42 -12.18
C ALA A 691 11.05 -30.18 -12.26
N ARG A 692 12.15 -30.27 -13.02
CA ARG A 692 13.06 -29.15 -13.31
C ARG A 692 12.33 -28.04 -14.06
N VAL A 693 11.59 -28.37 -15.12
CA VAL A 693 10.78 -27.40 -15.88
C VAL A 693 9.74 -26.73 -14.99
N GLU A 694 8.98 -27.49 -14.20
CA GLU A 694 7.97 -26.94 -13.28
C GLU A 694 8.60 -25.98 -12.25
N SER A 695 9.79 -26.31 -11.76
CA SER A 695 10.52 -25.48 -10.79
C SER A 695 11.06 -24.20 -11.40
N LEU A 696 11.66 -24.29 -12.59
CA LEU A 696 12.14 -23.12 -13.34
C LEU A 696 10.98 -22.20 -13.75
N LEU A 697 9.82 -22.76 -14.13
CA LEU A 697 8.61 -21.98 -14.41
C LEU A 697 8.15 -21.20 -13.18
N ALA A 698 8.15 -21.81 -11.99
CA ALA A 698 7.78 -21.13 -10.75
C ALA A 698 8.76 -20.00 -10.40
N VAL A 699 10.06 -20.19 -10.63
CA VAL A 699 11.08 -19.15 -10.44
C VAL A 699 10.88 -17.99 -11.42
N CYS A 700 10.67 -18.29 -12.71
CA CYS A 700 10.38 -17.27 -13.72
C CYS A 700 9.13 -16.46 -13.37
N ALA A 701 8.05 -17.13 -12.96
CA ALA A 701 6.81 -16.47 -12.56
C ALA A 701 7.00 -15.54 -11.34
N ALA A 702 7.82 -15.94 -10.36
CA ALA A 702 8.14 -15.09 -9.22
C ALA A 702 8.96 -13.85 -9.63
N LEU A 703 9.93 -14.01 -10.52
CA LEU A 703 10.73 -12.90 -11.05
C LEU A 703 9.92 -11.96 -11.95
N ASP A 704 8.97 -12.50 -12.72
CA ASP A 704 8.01 -11.72 -13.51
C ASP A 704 7.12 -10.86 -12.62
N ALA A 705 6.64 -11.42 -11.49
CA ALA A 705 5.87 -10.68 -10.50
C ALA A 705 6.69 -9.54 -9.87
N ASP A 706 7.95 -9.81 -9.46
CA ASP A 706 8.84 -8.78 -8.92
C ASP A 706 9.11 -7.66 -9.96
N ALA A 707 9.33 -8.02 -11.23
CA ALA A 707 9.49 -7.04 -12.31
C ALA A 707 8.22 -6.20 -12.53
N GLN A 708 7.05 -6.81 -12.47
CA GLN A 708 5.77 -6.10 -12.58
C GLN A 708 5.58 -5.12 -11.42
N THR A 709 5.89 -5.53 -10.19
CA THR A 709 5.80 -4.67 -9.01
C THR A 709 6.75 -3.46 -9.12
N LEU A 710 7.99 -3.65 -9.59
CA LEU A 710 8.92 -2.54 -9.83
C LEU A 710 8.40 -1.57 -10.90
N LEU A 711 7.83 -2.09 -12.00
CA LEU A 711 7.19 -1.26 -13.02
C LEU A 711 5.98 -0.48 -12.48
N LEU A 712 5.17 -1.09 -11.63
CA LEU A 712 4.05 -0.44 -10.96
C LEU A 712 4.53 0.62 -9.96
N THR A 713 5.67 0.41 -9.31
CA THR A 713 6.31 1.38 -8.42
C THR A 713 6.73 2.65 -9.18
N ASP A 714 7.35 2.54 -10.37
CA ASP A 714 7.68 3.70 -11.21
C ASP A 714 6.41 4.46 -11.65
N LYS A 715 5.32 3.74 -11.98
CA LYS A 715 4.03 4.35 -12.32
C LYS A 715 3.39 5.05 -11.11
N ALA A 716 3.44 4.44 -9.94
CA ALA A 716 2.95 5.02 -8.69
C ALA A 716 3.71 6.31 -8.36
N ALA A 717 5.04 6.32 -8.50
CA ALA A 717 5.86 7.52 -8.32
C ALA A 717 5.46 8.66 -9.29
N ARG A 718 5.18 8.35 -10.57
CA ARG A 718 4.69 9.34 -11.54
C ARG A 718 3.33 9.90 -11.18
N ARG A 719 2.40 9.04 -10.75
CA ARG A 719 1.06 9.44 -10.34
C ARG A 719 1.12 10.33 -9.10
N ALA A 720 1.82 9.88 -8.06
CA ALA A 720 2.02 10.65 -6.84
C ALA A 720 2.64 12.03 -7.12
N ALA A 721 3.61 12.11 -8.04
CA ALA A 721 4.20 13.39 -8.44
C ALA A 721 3.24 14.29 -9.24
N GLY A 722 2.22 13.72 -9.88
CA GLY A 722 1.11 14.46 -10.51
C GLY A 722 0.18 15.03 -9.44
N ASP A 723 -0.32 14.16 -8.56
CA ASP A 723 -1.27 14.50 -7.49
C ASP A 723 -0.68 15.56 -6.53
N LEU A 724 0.61 15.44 -6.16
CA LEU A 724 1.29 16.45 -5.32
C LEU A 724 1.43 17.80 -6.04
N ARG A 725 1.70 17.81 -7.35
CA ARG A 725 1.77 19.07 -8.12
C ARG A 725 0.42 19.74 -8.27
N GLU A 726 -0.64 18.94 -8.40
CA GLU A 726 -2.02 19.44 -8.42
C GLU A 726 -2.38 20.07 -7.07
N HIS A 727 -2.10 19.39 -5.96
CA HIS A 727 -2.30 19.94 -4.63
C HIS A 727 -1.49 21.24 -4.40
N LEU A 728 -0.25 21.33 -4.90
CA LEU A 728 0.51 22.58 -4.84
C LEU A 728 -0.17 23.73 -5.61
N ARG A 729 -0.81 23.45 -6.76
CA ARG A 729 -1.58 24.46 -7.50
C ARG A 729 -2.84 24.89 -6.76
N GLU A 730 -3.54 23.94 -6.11
CA GLU A 730 -4.70 24.24 -5.26
C GLU A 730 -4.32 25.14 -4.08
N LEU A 731 -3.12 24.98 -3.54
CA LEU A 731 -2.56 25.88 -2.51
C LEU A 731 -2.19 27.27 -3.06
N GLY A 732 -2.25 27.51 -4.37
CA GLY A 732 -1.89 28.78 -5.00
C GLY A 732 -0.42 28.90 -5.39
N VAL A 733 0.31 27.78 -5.48
CA VAL A 733 1.70 27.76 -5.94
C VAL A 733 1.74 27.59 -7.45
N GLN A 734 2.47 28.47 -8.14
CA GLN A 734 2.77 28.30 -9.56
C GLN A 734 4.14 27.63 -9.68
N PRO A 735 4.20 26.36 -10.13
CA PRO A 735 5.48 25.67 -10.27
C PRO A 735 6.33 26.37 -11.33
N GLY A 736 7.61 26.60 -11.04
CA GLY A 736 8.54 27.15 -12.02
C GLY A 736 8.58 26.26 -13.26
N SER A 737 8.47 26.84 -14.46
CA SER A 737 8.45 26.05 -15.69
C SER A 737 9.86 25.54 -15.99
N LYS A 738 9.97 24.25 -16.37
CA LYS A 738 11.22 23.73 -16.97
C LYS A 738 11.30 24.23 -18.43
N SER A 739 11.36 25.54 -18.67
CA SER A 739 11.57 26.07 -20.01
C SER A 739 13.06 25.95 -20.36
N GLY A 740 13.35 25.20 -21.43
CA GLY A 740 14.69 24.79 -21.80
C GLY A 740 15.54 25.95 -22.33
N ARG A 741 16.35 26.55 -21.46
CA ARG A 741 17.69 27.09 -21.77
C ARG A 741 18.36 27.45 -20.45
N GLY A 742 19.53 26.87 -20.22
CA GLY A 742 20.27 27.01 -18.97
C GLY A 742 20.54 28.47 -18.63
N ASP A 743 19.86 28.98 -17.62
CA ASP A 743 20.43 29.71 -16.49
C ASP A 743 19.26 30.19 -15.61
N ALA A 744 19.30 29.84 -14.33
CA ALA A 744 18.21 29.88 -13.33
C ALA A 744 17.18 28.74 -13.46
N ARG A 745 17.22 27.78 -12.52
CA ARG A 745 16.04 26.96 -12.21
C ARG A 745 14.91 27.95 -11.89
N GLU A 746 13.90 28.07 -12.74
CA GLU A 746 12.70 28.85 -12.44
C GLU A 746 12.16 28.35 -11.09
N ARG A 747 12.18 29.22 -10.09
CA ARG A 747 11.77 28.91 -8.72
C ARG A 747 10.25 28.87 -8.66
N ASP A 748 9.73 28.08 -7.73
CA ASP A 748 8.28 28.05 -7.48
C ASP A 748 7.82 29.44 -7.01
N ASP A 749 6.76 29.97 -7.62
CA ASP A 749 6.13 31.20 -7.16
C ASP A 749 5.04 30.86 -6.13
N ILE A 750 5.33 31.16 -4.87
CA ILE A 750 4.42 30.95 -3.73
C ILE A 750 3.56 32.19 -3.43
N GLY A 751 3.53 33.18 -4.33
CA GLY A 751 2.77 34.41 -4.15
C GLY A 751 1.29 34.16 -3.84
N GLY A 752 0.63 33.27 -4.60
CA GLY A 752 -0.77 32.90 -4.36
C GLY A 752 -0.99 32.19 -3.02
N LEU A 753 -0.05 31.34 -2.61
CA LEU A 753 -0.07 30.67 -1.31
C LEU A 753 -0.02 31.67 -0.14
N LEU A 754 0.80 32.72 -0.28
CA LEU A 754 0.93 33.80 0.70
C LEU A 754 -0.24 34.81 0.65
N GLY A 755 -1.27 34.57 -0.16
CA GLY A 755 -2.47 35.41 -0.25
C GLY A 755 -2.43 36.47 -1.35
N ARG A 756 -1.42 36.50 -2.25
CA ARG A 756 -1.45 37.45 -3.38
C ARG A 756 -2.53 37.06 -4.39
N GLY A 757 -3.52 37.94 -4.54
CA GLY A 757 -4.53 37.85 -5.60
C GLY A 757 -5.71 36.91 -5.33
N GLY A 758 -5.81 36.36 -4.10
CA GLY A 758 -6.93 35.48 -3.70
C GLY A 758 -7.98 36.18 -2.84
N GLU A 759 -7.56 36.86 -1.77
CA GLU A 759 -8.45 37.54 -0.81
C GLU A 759 -8.08 39.04 -0.78
N THR A 760 -9.05 39.95 -0.81
CA THR A 760 -8.77 41.40 -0.93
C THR A 760 -8.42 42.04 0.41
N LEU A 761 -8.92 41.48 1.52
CA LEU A 761 -8.67 41.95 2.89
C LEU A 761 -7.58 41.14 3.61
N VAL A 762 -6.95 40.18 2.95
CA VAL A 762 -5.81 39.43 3.47
C VAL A 762 -4.58 39.71 2.62
N GLU A 763 -3.56 40.27 3.26
CA GLU A 763 -2.30 40.60 2.61
C GLU A 763 -1.17 39.66 3.02
N PRO A 764 -0.17 39.44 2.13
CA PRO A 764 1.01 38.68 2.50
C PRO A 764 1.79 39.41 3.58
N PHE A 765 2.07 38.71 4.67
CA PHE A 765 2.89 39.18 5.78
C PHE A 765 4.34 39.46 5.36
N VAL A 766 4.83 38.78 4.32
CA VAL A 766 6.19 38.91 3.80
C VAL A 766 6.23 39.42 2.35
N GLY A 767 7.35 40.07 1.99
CA GLY A 767 7.63 40.58 0.65
C GLY A 767 8.05 39.49 -0.36
N GLU A 768 8.46 39.92 -1.56
CA GLU A 768 8.96 39.02 -2.60
C GLU A 768 10.26 38.33 -2.20
N ARG A 769 11.14 39.05 -1.51
CA ARG A 769 12.39 38.47 -1.04
C ARG A 769 12.12 37.45 0.06
N GLY A 770 11.25 37.76 1.02
CA GLY A 770 10.77 36.77 2.00
C GLY A 770 10.16 35.53 1.34
N ALA A 771 9.33 35.69 0.31
CA ALA A 771 8.79 34.55 -0.45
C ALA A 771 9.89 33.71 -1.11
N ARG A 772 10.93 34.34 -1.70
CA ARG A 772 12.09 33.62 -2.26
C ARG A 772 12.92 32.93 -1.17
N GLU A 773 13.10 33.56 -0.02
CA GLU A 773 13.82 32.98 1.11
C GLU A 773 13.09 31.77 1.71
N ILE A 774 11.74 31.76 1.71
CA ILE A 774 10.93 30.60 2.08
C ILE A 774 11.16 29.44 1.09
N VAL A 775 11.14 29.72 -0.22
CA VAL A 775 11.42 28.69 -1.25
C VAL A 775 12.85 28.16 -1.12
N ASP A 776 13.80 29.04 -0.80
CA ASP A 776 15.22 28.70 -0.61
C ASP A 776 15.54 28.10 0.77
N ALA A 777 14.56 28.06 1.70
CA ALA A 777 14.77 27.50 3.04
C ALA A 777 15.18 26.02 3.01
N LEU A 778 14.78 25.30 1.95
CA LEU A 778 15.31 23.97 1.64
C LEU A 778 16.60 24.11 0.83
N LEU A 779 17.74 24.20 1.54
CA LEU A 779 19.06 24.33 0.92
C LEU A 779 19.32 23.22 -0.13
N PRO A 780 19.84 23.55 -1.32
CA PRO A 780 20.17 22.58 -2.37
C PRO A 780 21.18 21.52 -1.93
N GLU A 781 22.15 21.89 -1.10
CA GLU A 781 23.21 21.00 -0.60
C GLU A 781 22.64 19.85 0.25
N GLY A 782 21.51 20.08 0.93
CA GLY A 782 20.83 19.07 1.74
C GLY A 782 19.92 18.14 0.95
N ARG A 783 19.74 18.35 -0.37
CA ARG A 783 18.75 17.62 -1.17
C ARG A 783 19.01 16.11 -1.17
N GLU A 784 20.26 15.68 -1.36
CA GLU A 784 20.61 14.26 -1.40
C GLU A 784 20.34 13.58 -0.05
N SER A 785 20.72 14.23 1.07
CA SER A 785 20.42 13.74 2.42
C SER A 785 18.93 13.59 2.65
N ARG A 786 18.11 14.60 2.26
CA ARG A 786 16.65 14.53 2.40
C ARG A 786 16.06 13.37 1.61
N ILE A 787 16.51 13.16 0.37
CA ILE A 787 16.06 12.04 -0.48
C ILE A 787 16.35 10.70 0.21
N HIS A 788 17.57 10.51 0.70
CA HIS A 788 17.97 9.31 1.42
C HIS A 788 17.16 9.11 2.71
N ASP A 789 16.94 10.16 3.49
CA ASP A 789 16.19 10.07 4.74
C ASP A 789 14.71 9.72 4.52
N VAL A 790 14.06 10.30 3.51
CA VAL A 790 12.67 9.92 3.15
C VAL A 790 12.63 8.47 2.68
N LEU A 791 13.57 8.05 1.81
CA LEU A 791 13.65 6.67 1.35
C LEU A 791 13.93 5.68 2.47
N ALA A 792 14.81 6.01 3.42
CA ALA A 792 15.09 5.19 4.58
C ALA A 792 13.84 4.98 5.45
N ARG A 793 13.05 6.03 5.68
CA ARG A 793 11.77 5.90 6.40
C ARG A 793 10.74 5.05 5.66
N LEU A 794 10.70 5.17 4.33
CA LEU A 794 9.84 4.29 3.52
C LEU A 794 10.36 2.84 3.56
N ALA A 795 11.67 2.64 3.53
CA ALA A 795 12.32 1.32 3.62
C ALA A 795 12.04 0.62 4.95
N GLU A 796 11.98 1.35 6.07
CA GLU A 796 11.59 0.78 7.37
C GLU A 796 10.20 0.13 7.34
N HIS A 797 9.30 0.63 6.49
CA HIS A 797 7.96 0.09 6.31
C HIS A 797 7.88 -0.98 5.22
N TYR A 798 8.27 -0.62 3.99
CA TYR A 798 8.12 -1.47 2.81
C TYR A 798 9.18 -2.59 2.71
N GLY A 799 10.34 -2.40 3.33
CA GLY A 799 11.42 -3.39 3.37
C GLY A 799 11.17 -4.50 4.39
N ARG A 800 10.30 -4.32 5.38
CA ARG A 800 9.97 -5.36 6.36
C ARG A 800 9.11 -6.45 5.72
N GLY A 801 9.62 -7.69 5.73
CA GLY A 801 8.85 -8.87 5.30
C GLY A 801 8.47 -8.87 3.82
N GLY A 802 9.13 -8.08 2.96
CA GLY A 802 8.82 -8.01 1.54
C GLY A 802 7.50 -7.31 1.20
N ARG A 803 6.96 -6.48 2.11
CA ARG A 803 5.68 -5.76 1.94
C ARG A 803 5.56 -4.97 0.65
N TRP A 804 6.66 -4.47 0.09
CA TRP A 804 6.65 -3.78 -1.20
C TRP A 804 6.07 -4.59 -2.36
N ARG A 805 5.97 -5.93 -2.22
CA ARG A 805 5.30 -6.84 -3.17
C ARG A 805 3.78 -6.87 -3.03
N GLU A 806 3.25 -6.49 -1.87
CA GLU A 806 1.82 -6.45 -1.56
C GLU A 806 1.28 -5.02 -1.66
N GLU A 807 2.03 -4.06 -1.12
CA GLU A 807 1.72 -2.64 -1.08
C GLU A 807 2.74 -1.86 -1.91
N LEU A 808 2.27 -1.21 -2.98
CA LEU A 808 3.14 -0.47 -3.89
C LEU A 808 3.77 0.75 -3.22
N PRO A 809 5.12 0.85 -3.18
CA PRO A 809 5.78 2.06 -2.70
C PRO A 809 5.32 3.29 -3.51
N PHE A 810 5.23 4.45 -2.84
CA PHE A 810 4.76 5.73 -3.38
C PHE A 810 3.27 5.83 -3.72
N ALA A 811 2.50 4.73 -3.68
CA ALA A 811 1.04 4.80 -3.89
C ALA A 811 0.31 5.45 -2.70
N ASP A 812 0.81 5.24 -1.48
CA ASP A 812 0.30 5.87 -0.25
C ASP A 812 0.91 7.27 -0.06
N LEU A 813 0.15 8.30 -0.49
CA LEU A 813 0.54 9.70 -0.38
C LEU A 813 0.67 10.17 1.07
N GLU A 814 -0.17 9.67 1.99
CA GLU A 814 -0.09 10.06 3.40
C GLU A 814 1.21 9.61 4.03
N ARG A 815 1.64 8.38 3.74
CA ARG A 815 2.90 7.85 4.24
C ARG A 815 4.10 8.58 3.66
N LEU A 816 4.06 8.93 2.38
CA LEU A 816 5.07 9.77 1.74
C LEU A 816 5.14 11.15 2.42
N ARG A 817 4.00 11.76 2.69
CA ARG A 817 3.86 13.03 3.42
C ARG A 817 4.41 12.96 4.84
N ARG A 818 4.05 11.93 5.62
CA ARG A 818 4.58 11.69 6.98
C ARG A 818 6.09 11.49 6.98
N ALA A 819 6.64 10.80 5.98
CA ALA A 819 8.08 10.63 5.84
C ALA A 819 8.80 11.96 5.58
N ALA A 820 8.20 12.85 4.79
CA ALA A 820 8.75 14.16 4.42
C ALA A 820 8.58 15.26 5.49
N GLU A 821 7.60 15.14 6.40
CA GLU A 821 7.19 16.18 7.34
C GLU A 821 8.33 16.77 8.18
N ARG A 822 9.15 15.93 8.82
CA ARG A 822 10.29 16.42 9.64
C ARG A 822 11.36 17.15 8.83
N LEU A 823 11.47 16.87 7.52
CA LEU A 823 12.45 17.50 6.65
C LEU A 823 11.92 18.80 6.02
N ALA A 824 10.61 19.01 6.05
CA ALA A 824 9.92 20.24 5.63
C ALA A 824 9.89 21.32 6.72
N GLU A 825 10.32 20.96 7.92
CA GLU A 825 10.43 21.81 9.10
C GLU A 825 11.02 23.23 8.85
N PRO A 826 12.10 23.40 8.04
CA PRO A 826 12.64 24.74 7.76
C PRO A 826 11.67 25.70 7.07
N ILE A 827 10.71 25.18 6.30
CA ILE A 827 9.65 25.97 5.66
C ILE A 827 8.51 26.19 6.65
N ALA A 828 8.08 25.15 7.36
CA ALA A 828 6.95 25.21 8.29
C ALA A 828 7.20 26.21 9.43
N ARG A 829 8.42 26.16 10.02
CA ARG A 829 8.85 27.05 11.11
C ARG A 829 9.72 28.22 10.65
N TRP A 830 9.61 28.63 9.38
CA TRP A 830 10.35 29.76 8.86
C TRP A 830 10.00 31.05 9.62
N ASP A 831 10.97 31.71 10.24
CA ASP A 831 10.72 32.88 11.09
C ASP A 831 10.93 34.19 10.30
N PRO A 832 9.89 35.04 10.13
CA PRO A 832 10.03 36.35 9.49
C PRO A 832 10.92 37.33 10.26
N PHE A 833 11.14 37.11 11.55
CA PHE A 833 11.94 37.99 12.42
C PHE A 833 13.34 37.45 12.71
N ALA A 834 13.73 36.32 12.10
CA ALA A 834 15.05 35.75 12.27
C ALA A 834 16.12 36.58 11.52
N GLY A 835 16.84 37.40 12.28
CA GLY A 835 17.93 38.25 11.80
C GLY A 835 17.49 39.68 11.47
N VAL A 836 18.44 40.62 11.53
CA VAL A 836 18.16 42.06 11.42
C VAL A 836 17.57 42.43 10.05
N ASP A 837 18.12 41.90 8.96
CA ASP A 837 17.68 42.23 7.59
C ASP A 837 16.23 41.79 7.32
N ARG A 838 15.88 40.54 7.68
CA ARG A 838 14.51 40.02 7.50
C ARG A 838 13.50 40.73 8.39
N ALA A 839 13.87 40.98 9.64
CA ALA A 839 13.01 41.69 10.58
C ALA A 839 12.74 43.13 10.09
N GLY A 840 13.76 43.80 9.55
CA GLY A 840 13.63 45.11 8.89
C GLY A 840 12.67 45.08 7.70
N GLU A 841 12.86 44.17 6.74
CA GLU A 841 11.97 44.06 5.56
C GLU A 841 10.52 43.72 5.95
N THR A 842 10.34 42.82 6.93
CA THR A 842 9.02 42.48 7.46
C THR A 842 8.38 43.69 8.13
N ALA A 843 9.13 44.46 8.93
CA ALA A 843 8.65 45.68 9.55
C ALA A 843 8.26 46.74 8.51
N GLU A 844 9.08 46.97 7.46
CA GLU A 844 8.74 47.85 6.35
C GLU A 844 7.43 47.43 5.66
N ARG A 845 7.25 46.12 5.45
CA ARG A 845 6.03 45.56 4.85
C ARG A 845 4.80 45.79 5.73
N LEU A 846 4.91 45.56 7.03
CA LEU A 846 3.84 45.80 8.01
C LEU A 846 3.49 47.28 8.12
N THR A 847 4.48 48.18 8.14
CA THR A 847 4.27 49.63 8.09
C THR A 847 3.52 50.03 6.79
N ALA A 848 3.92 49.48 5.64
CA ALA A 848 3.26 49.72 4.38
C ALA A 848 1.82 49.18 4.33
N PHE A 849 1.56 48.02 4.95
CA PHE A 849 0.23 47.45 5.15
C PHE A 849 -0.65 48.40 5.97
N VAL A 850 -0.21 48.79 7.17
CA VAL A 850 -0.96 49.70 8.06
C VAL A 850 -1.26 51.02 7.34
N ARG A 851 -0.27 51.59 6.63
CA ARG A 851 -0.44 52.83 5.89
C ARG A 851 -1.47 52.72 4.75
N ARG A 852 -1.42 51.63 3.98
CA ARG A 852 -2.37 51.36 2.89
C ARG A 852 -3.78 51.16 3.45
N GLN A 853 -3.93 50.33 4.48
CA GLN A 853 -5.22 50.05 5.09
C GLN A 853 -5.81 51.28 5.80
N ARG A 854 -4.99 52.13 6.42
CA ARG A 854 -5.43 53.43 6.96
C ARG A 854 -6.02 54.35 5.91
N ARG A 855 -5.50 54.33 4.68
CA ARG A 855 -6.03 55.13 3.57
C ARG A 855 -7.27 54.49 2.96
N SER A 856 -7.27 53.16 2.82
CA SER A 856 -8.32 52.40 2.14
C SER A 856 -9.56 52.20 3.02
N LEU A 857 -9.39 51.66 4.22
CA LEU A 857 -10.50 51.25 5.09
C LEU A 857 -11.16 52.42 5.82
N ARG A 858 -10.49 53.57 5.92
CA ARG A 858 -11.10 54.77 6.52
C ARG A 858 -12.31 55.27 5.71
N GLY A 859 -12.31 55.10 4.39
CA GLY A 859 -13.47 55.38 3.53
C GLY A 859 -14.40 54.17 3.35
N ALA A 860 -14.13 53.03 4.00
CA ALA A 860 -14.91 51.82 3.79
C ALA A 860 -16.15 51.71 4.70
N LEU A 861 -16.25 52.55 5.74
CA LEU A 861 -17.37 52.55 6.68
C LEU A 861 -18.46 53.51 6.22
N ASN A 862 -19.46 53.01 5.50
CA ASN A 862 -20.63 53.79 5.03
C ASN A 862 -21.75 53.90 6.10
N PHE A 863 -21.40 54.02 7.37
CA PHE A 863 -22.37 54.22 8.46
C PHE A 863 -22.52 55.69 8.87
N SER A 864 -21.81 56.60 8.21
CA SER A 864 -21.92 58.06 8.40
C SER A 864 -22.78 58.66 7.29
N GLY A 865 -23.82 59.40 7.66
CA GLY A 865 -24.64 60.15 6.69
C GLY A 865 -25.34 61.36 7.27
N TYR A 866 -25.61 61.39 8.58
CA TYR A 866 -26.25 62.51 9.25
C TYR A 866 -25.72 62.70 10.68
N GLU A 867 -24.43 63.02 10.80
CA GLU A 867 -23.75 63.26 12.08
C GLU A 867 -24.45 64.33 12.93
N ASP A 868 -25.09 65.31 12.26
CA ASP A 868 -25.87 66.38 12.90
C ASP A 868 -27.13 65.91 13.63
N LEU A 869 -27.61 64.70 13.32
CA LEU A 869 -28.83 64.11 13.90
C LEU A 869 -28.52 63.09 15.01
N ASP A 870 -27.24 62.94 15.35
CA ASP A 870 -26.81 62.24 16.54
C ASP A 870 -26.69 63.22 17.72
N GLN A 871 -27.64 63.12 18.67
CA GLN A 871 -27.70 64.00 19.85
C GLN A 871 -26.68 63.60 20.94
N SER A 872 -26.27 62.32 20.98
CA SER A 872 -25.17 61.85 21.84
C SER A 872 -23.81 62.26 21.25
N GLY A 873 -23.85 62.59 19.95
CA GLY A 873 -22.73 62.90 19.10
C GLY A 873 -22.05 61.60 18.72
N ILE A 874 -22.10 61.23 17.44
CA ILE A 874 -21.13 60.27 16.88
C ILE A 874 -19.82 60.83 17.37
N SER A 875 -19.09 60.10 18.20
CA SER A 875 -17.88 60.63 18.81
C SER A 875 -16.96 61.14 17.71
N ARG A 876 -16.99 62.46 17.47
CA ARG A 876 -16.26 63.30 16.50
C ARG A 876 -15.48 62.47 15.45
N PRO A 877 -15.97 62.44 14.21
CA PRO A 877 -15.92 61.31 13.28
C PRO A 877 -14.53 60.68 13.19
N LEU A 878 -14.42 59.36 13.37
CA LEU A 878 -13.21 58.61 13.02
C LEU A 878 -11.90 59.13 13.66
N ARG A 879 -11.95 59.80 14.82
CA ARG A 879 -10.77 60.49 15.42
C ARG A 879 -9.62 59.55 15.80
N SER A 880 -9.89 58.29 16.14
CA SER A 880 -8.85 57.27 16.16
C SER A 880 -8.67 56.78 14.72
N GLY A 881 -7.64 57.27 14.02
CA GLY A 881 -7.14 56.53 12.87
C GLY A 881 -6.99 55.07 13.30
N GLY A 882 -7.60 54.15 12.56
CA GLY A 882 -7.82 52.75 12.96
C GLY A 882 -6.64 52.13 13.70
N GLU A 883 -6.94 51.22 14.61
CA GLU A 883 -5.94 50.62 15.48
C GLU A 883 -5.20 49.50 14.72
N ALA A 884 -3.87 49.62 14.69
CA ALA A 884 -2.99 48.64 14.09
C ALA A 884 -2.42 47.74 15.20
N ILE A 885 -2.69 46.44 15.11
CA ILE A 885 -2.24 45.45 16.09
C ILE A 885 -1.17 44.61 15.42
N VAL A 886 0.06 44.75 15.92
CA VAL A 886 1.27 44.25 15.27
C VAL A 886 1.97 43.28 16.21
N PRO A 887 2.54 42.17 15.72
CA PRO A 887 3.28 41.22 16.55
C PRO A 887 4.30 41.91 17.45
N ARG A 888 4.37 41.50 18.73
CA ARG A 888 5.34 42.05 19.70
C ARG A 888 6.77 42.18 19.16
N PRO A 889 7.35 41.18 18.45
CA PRO A 889 8.70 41.28 17.89
C PRO A 889 8.88 42.42 16.88
N ALA A 890 7.81 42.80 16.16
CA ALA A 890 7.83 43.84 15.14
C ALA A 890 7.47 45.23 15.66
N LEU A 891 6.86 45.34 16.85
CA LEU A 891 6.26 46.59 17.33
C LEU A 891 7.25 47.76 17.38
N ALA A 892 8.44 47.54 17.94
CA ALA A 892 9.47 48.58 18.05
C ALA A 892 9.95 49.01 16.65
N MET A 893 10.24 48.05 15.76
CA MET A 893 10.72 48.35 14.41
C MET A 893 9.68 49.08 13.55
N VAL A 894 8.40 48.67 13.64
CA VAL A 894 7.30 49.35 12.94
C VAL A 894 7.08 50.76 13.50
N ARG A 895 7.24 50.96 14.81
CA ARG A 895 7.16 52.28 15.44
C ARG A 895 8.31 53.19 14.99
N ASP A 896 9.55 52.71 15.06
CA ASP A 896 10.73 53.45 14.64
C ASP A 896 10.63 53.85 13.15
N GLN A 897 10.16 52.95 12.30
CA GLN A 897 9.95 53.21 10.88
C GLN A 897 8.84 54.25 10.63
N ALA A 898 7.72 54.15 11.35
CA ALA A 898 6.63 55.11 11.25
C ALA A 898 7.05 56.52 11.73
N GLU A 899 7.85 56.60 12.81
CA GLU A 899 8.42 57.84 13.31
C GLU A 899 9.42 58.47 12.32
N ALA A 900 10.27 57.64 11.70
CA ALA A 900 11.19 58.09 10.64
C ALA A 900 10.46 58.68 9.43
N GLU A 901 9.26 58.16 9.11
CA GLU A 901 8.38 58.68 8.05
C GLU A 901 7.46 59.84 8.52
N ALA A 902 7.61 60.30 9.77
CA ALA A 902 6.78 61.33 10.41
C ALA A 902 5.27 61.00 10.44
N GLU A 903 4.91 59.72 10.47
CA GLU A 903 3.53 59.25 10.57
C GLU A 903 3.14 58.93 12.02
N GLN A 904 2.05 59.54 12.52
CA GLN A 904 1.44 59.14 13.79
C GLN A 904 0.51 57.93 13.54
N LEU A 905 0.96 56.74 13.93
CA LEU A 905 0.21 55.48 13.87
C LEU A 905 -0.16 55.00 15.28
N ALA A 906 -1.42 54.61 15.48
CA ALA A 906 -1.88 53.98 16.72
C ALA A 906 -1.50 52.48 16.69
N LEU A 907 -0.30 52.16 17.16
CA LEU A 907 0.24 50.80 17.19
C LEU A 907 0.01 50.14 18.56
N ARG A 908 -0.51 48.91 18.54
CA ARG A 908 -0.72 48.06 19.71
C ARG A 908 0.07 46.75 19.58
N PRO A 909 0.60 46.20 20.70
CA PRO A 909 1.19 44.86 20.70
C PRO A 909 0.11 43.80 20.46
N GLY A 910 0.33 42.91 19.50
CA GLY A 910 -0.43 41.67 19.31
C GLY A 910 0.37 40.46 19.79
N ILE A 911 -0.32 39.45 20.32
CA ILE A 911 0.30 38.21 20.78
C ILE A 911 0.64 37.27 19.62
N GLU A 912 -0.17 37.24 18.57
CA GLU A 912 0.07 36.37 17.42
C GLU A 912 1.35 36.76 16.68
N PRO A 913 2.31 35.83 16.50
CA PRO A 913 3.57 36.13 15.83
C PRO A 913 3.44 36.21 14.29
N ASP A 914 2.38 35.61 13.74
CA ASP A 914 2.20 35.38 12.29
C ASP A 914 1.11 36.26 11.66
N ARG A 915 0.47 37.14 12.45
CA ARG A 915 -0.65 37.96 12.02
C ARG A 915 -0.52 39.40 12.50
N ALA A 916 -0.87 40.34 11.63
CA ALA A 916 -1.03 41.75 11.96
C ALA A 916 -2.41 42.21 11.49
N TYR A 917 -3.08 43.02 12.31
CA TYR A 917 -4.44 43.49 12.05
C TYR A 917 -4.46 44.99 11.86
N TYR A 918 -5.34 45.45 10.98
CA TYR A 918 -5.77 46.84 10.94
C TYR A 918 -7.29 46.87 11.07
N ALA A 919 -7.79 47.44 12.16
CA ALA A 919 -9.21 47.49 12.46
C ALA A 919 -9.69 48.94 12.60
N VAL A 920 -10.80 49.25 11.94
CA VAL A 920 -11.56 50.49 12.14
C VAL A 920 -12.90 50.10 12.72
N VAL A 921 -13.23 50.64 13.89
CA VAL A 921 -14.45 50.29 14.61
C VAL A 921 -15.14 51.57 15.08
N ALA A 922 -16.45 51.62 14.89
CA ALA A 922 -17.32 52.66 15.41
C ALA A 922 -18.40 52.02 16.29
N THR A 923 -18.57 52.54 17.50
CA THR A 923 -19.53 52.03 18.50
C THR A 923 -20.41 53.17 18.98
N GLY A 924 -21.59 52.86 19.52
CA GLY A 924 -22.48 53.90 20.05
C GLY A 924 -23.17 54.69 18.95
N ILE A 925 -23.65 54.00 17.90
CA ILE A 925 -24.22 54.64 16.72
C ILE A 925 -25.72 54.82 16.92
N ALA A 926 -26.21 56.06 16.93
CA ALA A 926 -27.64 56.31 16.90
C ALA A 926 -28.25 55.77 15.60
N ILE A 927 -29.33 54.98 15.69
CA ILE A 927 -29.99 54.40 14.50
C ILE A 927 -30.46 55.48 13.50
N ALA A 928 -30.81 56.66 14.01
CA ALA A 928 -31.23 57.80 13.19
C ALA A 928 -30.08 58.42 12.38
N ALA A 929 -28.82 58.20 12.79
CA ALA A 929 -27.64 58.73 12.14
C ALA A 929 -27.20 57.90 10.91
N VAL A 930 -27.71 56.66 10.79
CA VAL A 930 -27.42 55.75 9.68
C VAL A 930 -28.35 56.03 8.50
N ALA A 931 -27.78 56.48 7.39
CA ALA A 931 -28.55 56.88 6.20
C ALA A 931 -29.36 55.73 5.57
N SER A 932 -28.77 54.53 5.49
CA SER A 932 -29.40 53.34 4.91
C SER A 932 -30.61 52.81 5.71
N LEU A 933 -30.69 53.15 7.00
CA LEU A 933 -31.75 52.71 7.91
C LEU A 933 -32.90 53.71 8.05
N ARG A 934 -32.92 54.82 7.28
CA ARG A 934 -34.00 55.81 7.35
C ARG A 934 -35.26 55.36 6.62
N PRO A 935 -36.45 55.76 7.09
CA PRO A 935 -37.65 55.64 6.27
C PRO A 935 -37.45 56.55 5.05
N ARG A 936 -37.66 56.04 3.83
CA ARG A 936 -37.77 56.91 2.66
C ARG A 936 -38.99 57.81 2.88
N ASP A 937 -38.76 59.10 3.10
CA ASP A 937 -39.83 60.08 2.96
C ASP A 937 -40.33 60.02 1.51
N GLU A 938 -41.58 59.67 1.29
CA GLU A 938 -42.24 59.59 -0.02
C GLU A 938 -42.39 60.97 -0.72
N THR A 939 -41.67 62.00 -0.30
CA THR A 939 -41.86 63.39 -0.73
C THR A 939 -40.67 64.03 -1.45
N GLN A 940 -39.75 63.24 -2.00
CA GLN A 940 -38.82 63.73 -3.03
C GLN A 940 -38.80 62.78 -4.23
N GLY A 941 -39.80 62.94 -5.08
CA GLY A 941 -39.87 62.48 -6.46
C GLY A 941 -40.29 63.65 -7.35
#